data_AF-A0A915ZGG3-F1
#
_entry.id   AF-A0A915ZGG3-F1
#
_cell.length_a   1.000
_cell.length_b   1.000
_cell.length_c   1.000
_cell.angle_alpha   90.00
_cell.angle_beta   90.00
_cell.angle_gamma   90.00
#
_symmetry.space_group_name_H-M   'P 1'
#
loop_
_entity.id
_entity.type
_entity.pdbx_description
1 polymer ?
#
loop_
_entity_poly.entity_id
_entity_poly.type
_entity_poly.pdbx_seq_one_letter_code
_entity_poly.pdbx_strand_id
1 'polypeptide(L)'
;MYSEKNIFKMIFPLNCLFLGDAPARAIQVKISDTIIVDNCTTKYEDITVSDVKSLILSKKGISYSPDNLNLWKVDRDSVIKNIKLLGTFSTENDIKEKLGGELMEPLLSLDEYFNKDSFKDKKSKSAIHIIVQRLTTTTAVSNPFSDSNSILKWIQEYSPVTGRQPLTLLVETFGARFTLCGRDDTIETLWNGGGTEQRSGILNRFKNFKNFSPAHPKQDRNFHPIPFLACGPGTGKSRFLQELVNIIRNKASNSGDQDIMSILGNAVFLNVTYGNGTEASDFDVNIGAEASIALRILFSYFVHGNKSFVGFRDKIGQENARGLTLSLVLRAIYLSKLKEDKNIYELAIIVGIDEINKLYDKNYDKFRDLINSVGSASCNFIVDLISEEIGSSIPEKTGKVFFVPVFAGTVEGPLQLIITKSMHPPLQLPLHLLDIEDMLKIACNLGFDENFIYRNNLFRRMISDVGGQVRALEIFYDHISDASKTHGWDDIDLLDIMKSLEVELSIRYPFNKYVNMITPVLANAILDRPVDGDATLDENESISYKMLKSNGILSLEPVNTKFYIRIPYLWIRLLVKKAVNKSINKFWHEMIDPDEPFYWQNWETFNVKFWALRYCLFSALGFKQIELKELLKGAHYSDNLDLNANVDIPDYESVSTHFLVNQFPPSDANYNMLNTEGITLLTDGGKTFNISLKDNSKICKNGDGANGDGFCFLIINGKPMFLSFQMKWREQGSTKPSKIDDQLIKEEYEKSEEVAEKIGLGDNWLLLILSNRESTYTKDLPPNCVIVDRNNFNEFYGKTYSSRAQFFAAQNKVPINTARFCELRVIYRVGEKIAQAIIEDRDNNKRKYIDDDDLCKRIKKFPRISLGCIEY
;
A
#
# COMPACT_ATOMS: atom_id res chain seq x y z
N MET A 1 30.13 13.28 28.88
CA MET A 1 31.55 13.09 29.21
C MET A 1 32.28 12.75 27.92
N TYR A 2 33.02 13.70 27.35
CA TYR A 2 33.95 13.41 26.25
C TYR A 2 35.16 12.70 26.87
N SER A 3 35.39 11.43 26.55
CA SER A 3 36.59 10.74 27.02
C SER A 3 37.81 11.37 26.36
N GLU A 4 38.83 11.64 27.16
CA GLU A 4 40.16 12.01 26.69
C GLU A 4 40.58 11.02 25.60
N LYS A 5 41.01 11.55 24.44
CA LYS A 5 41.66 10.73 23.41
C LYS A 5 42.94 10.20 24.03
N ASN A 6 43.01 8.91 24.34
CA ASN A 6 44.28 8.22 24.56
C ASN A 6 45.11 8.37 23.27
N ILE A 7 46.08 9.29 23.26
CA ILE A 7 46.99 9.50 22.14
C ILE A 7 48.13 8.48 22.29
N PHE A 8 47.94 7.27 21.75
CA PHE A 8 49.01 6.28 21.65
C PHE A 8 50.07 6.74 20.64
N LYS A 9 51.35 6.56 20.97
CA LYS A 9 52.46 7.00 20.12
C LYS A 9 52.69 5.96 19.03
N MET A 10 52.42 6.34 17.78
CA MET A 10 52.65 5.47 16.62
C MET A 10 54.13 5.10 16.47
N ILE A 11 54.43 3.81 16.33
CA ILE A 11 55.76 3.26 16.08
C ILE A 11 56.00 3.15 14.57
N PHE A 12 55.17 2.39 13.84
CA PHE A 12 55.25 2.30 12.38
C PHE A 12 53.91 1.89 11.75
N PRO A 13 53.68 2.20 10.45
CA PRO A 13 52.54 1.71 9.69
C PRO A 13 52.84 0.42 8.90
N LEU A 14 51.91 -0.52 8.91
CA LEU A 14 51.90 -1.70 8.05
C LEU A 14 50.91 -1.50 6.89
N ASN A 15 51.39 -1.56 5.66
CA ASN A 15 50.54 -1.52 4.47
C ASN A 15 50.19 -2.96 4.08
N CYS A 16 48.92 -3.30 4.15
CA CYS A 16 48.40 -4.64 3.93
C CYS A 16 47.51 -4.65 2.68
N LEU A 17 47.65 -5.68 1.84
CA LEU A 17 46.82 -5.87 0.65
C LEU A 17 46.23 -7.29 0.68
N PHE A 18 44.94 -7.43 0.35
CA PHE A 18 44.35 -8.76 0.23
C PHE A 18 44.76 -9.39 -1.10
N LEU A 19 45.03 -10.70 -1.10
CA LEU A 19 45.38 -11.42 -2.31
C LEU A 19 44.28 -11.24 -3.38
N GLY A 20 44.68 -10.91 -4.61
CA GLY A 20 43.78 -10.62 -5.73
C GLY A 20 43.24 -9.18 -5.78
N ASP A 21 43.48 -8.34 -4.76
CA ASP A 21 43.10 -6.92 -4.82
C ASP A 21 44.14 -6.09 -5.61
N ALA A 22 43.67 -5.04 -6.27
CA ALA A 22 44.54 -4.07 -6.91
C ALA A 22 45.30 -3.22 -5.86
N PRO A 23 46.54 -2.74 -6.14
CA PRO A 23 47.35 -1.99 -5.18
C PRO A 23 46.67 -0.75 -4.57
N ALA A 24 45.76 -0.11 -5.32
CA ALA A 24 44.98 1.04 -4.85
C ALA A 24 44.05 0.73 -3.67
N ARG A 25 43.78 -0.56 -3.40
CA ARG A 25 42.95 -1.03 -2.27
C ARG A 25 43.76 -1.43 -1.04
N ALA A 26 45.07 -1.18 -1.03
CA ALA A 26 45.90 -1.43 0.13
C ALA A 26 45.41 -0.60 1.33
N ILE A 27 45.38 -1.22 2.50
CA ILE A 27 45.01 -0.56 3.75
C ILE A 27 46.24 -0.37 4.62
N GLN A 28 46.22 0.67 5.45
CA GLN A 28 47.30 0.92 6.40
C GLN A 28 46.82 0.66 7.83
N VAL A 29 47.49 -0.27 8.50
CA VAL A 29 47.33 -0.56 9.93
C VAL A 29 48.42 0.17 10.69
N LYS A 30 48.04 1.00 11.67
CA LYS A 30 48.99 1.77 12.48
C LYS A 30 49.34 0.96 13.73
N ILE A 31 50.63 0.68 13.91
CA ILE A 31 51.16 0.04 15.12
C ILE A 31 51.71 1.13 16.02
N SER A 32 51.20 1.20 17.24
CA SER A 32 51.60 2.15 18.29
C SER A 32 52.30 1.44 19.46
N ASP A 33 52.89 2.22 20.37
CA ASP A 33 53.45 1.74 21.63
C ASP A 33 52.47 0.93 22.48
N THR A 34 51.19 1.15 22.27
CA THR A 34 50.09 0.36 22.81
C THR A 34 48.96 0.26 21.77
N ILE A 35 48.30 -0.89 21.68
CA ILE A 35 47.10 -1.12 20.86
C ILE A 35 45.94 -1.64 21.73
N ILE A 36 44.72 -1.52 21.21
CA ILE A 36 43.53 -2.12 21.83
C ILE A 36 43.01 -3.21 20.90
N VAL A 37 42.98 -4.45 21.38
CA VAL A 37 42.42 -5.61 20.69
C VAL A 37 41.57 -6.37 21.71
N ASP A 38 40.36 -6.78 21.32
CA ASP A 38 39.40 -7.47 22.19
C ASP A 38 39.12 -6.78 23.53
N ASN A 39 39.08 -5.44 23.52
CA ASN A 39 38.96 -4.57 24.71
C ASN A 39 40.11 -4.68 25.73
N CYS A 40 41.19 -5.38 25.39
CA CYS A 40 42.43 -5.44 26.15
C CYS A 40 43.46 -4.45 25.60
N THR A 41 44.25 -3.87 26.50
CA THR A 41 45.33 -2.94 26.17
C THR A 41 46.64 -3.73 26.08
N THR A 42 47.24 -3.82 24.89
CA THR A 42 48.46 -4.62 24.63
C THR A 42 49.63 -3.70 24.28
N LYS A 43 50.79 -3.87 24.95
CA LYS A 43 52.00 -3.10 24.67
C LYS A 43 52.69 -3.61 23.42
N TYR A 44 53.46 -2.76 22.73
CA TYR A 44 54.16 -3.11 21.50
C TYR A 44 54.97 -4.41 21.57
N GLU A 45 55.68 -4.65 22.67
CA GLU A 45 56.53 -5.83 22.89
C GLU A 45 55.72 -7.14 22.97
N ASP A 46 54.41 -7.03 23.23
CA ASP A 46 53.50 -8.16 23.41
C ASP A 46 52.51 -8.31 22.23
N ILE A 47 52.64 -7.49 21.17
CA ILE A 47 51.73 -7.55 20.01
C ILE A 47 52.05 -8.80 19.20
N THR A 48 51.09 -9.70 19.05
CA THR A 48 51.21 -10.91 18.24
C THR A 48 50.75 -10.69 16.80
N VAL A 49 51.12 -11.61 15.91
CA VAL A 49 50.57 -11.65 14.53
C VAL A 49 49.04 -11.81 14.57
N SER A 50 48.49 -12.56 15.53
CA SER A 50 47.04 -12.71 15.71
C SER A 50 46.34 -11.36 15.98
N ASP A 51 46.93 -10.52 16.83
CA ASP A 51 46.42 -9.16 17.11
C ASP A 51 46.36 -8.31 15.83
N VAL A 52 47.37 -8.45 14.96
CA VAL A 52 47.41 -7.77 13.66
C VAL A 52 46.29 -8.24 12.73
N LYS A 53 45.94 -9.54 12.73
CA LYS A 53 44.80 -10.06 11.97
C LYS A 53 43.50 -9.38 12.41
N SER A 54 43.27 -9.27 13.72
CA SER A 54 42.10 -8.59 14.29
C SER A 54 42.05 -7.10 13.92
N LEU A 55 43.19 -6.40 13.96
CA LEU A 55 43.28 -5.00 13.54
C LEU A 55 42.97 -4.81 12.04
N ILE A 56 43.46 -5.69 11.17
CA ILE A 56 43.18 -5.69 9.72
C ILE A 56 41.68 -5.82 9.47
N LEU A 57 41.03 -6.78 10.14
CA LEU A 57 39.61 -7.06 9.99
C LEU A 57 38.74 -5.90 10.48
N SER A 58 39.06 -5.36 11.67
CA SER A 58 38.41 -4.18 12.22
C SER A 58 38.54 -2.98 11.29
N LYS A 59 39.73 -2.73 10.74
CA LYS A 59 39.98 -1.61 9.82
C LYS A 59 39.21 -1.72 8.51
N LYS A 60 39.02 -2.94 8.00
CA LYS A 60 38.27 -3.20 6.75
C LYS A 60 36.76 -3.32 6.98
N GLY A 61 36.29 -3.33 8.24
CA GLY A 61 34.88 -3.47 8.60
C GLY A 61 34.32 -4.85 8.26
N ILE A 62 35.14 -5.91 8.27
CA ILE A 62 34.74 -7.26 7.90
C ILE A 62 34.57 -8.11 9.16
N SER A 63 33.39 -8.69 9.37
CA SER A 63 33.15 -9.73 10.37
C SER A 63 33.63 -11.09 9.83
N TYR A 64 34.89 -11.41 10.06
CA TYR A 64 35.55 -12.66 9.65
C TYR A 64 36.36 -13.20 10.84
N SER A 65 36.56 -14.52 10.96
CA SER A 65 37.44 -15.05 12.02
C SER A 65 38.92 -14.76 11.68
N PRO A 66 39.73 -14.26 12.63
CA PRO A 66 41.18 -14.15 12.47
C PRO A 66 41.85 -15.47 12.07
N ASP A 67 41.32 -16.61 12.52
CA ASP A 67 41.86 -17.95 12.21
C ASP A 67 41.80 -18.31 10.72
N ASN A 68 40.90 -17.65 9.97
CA ASN A 68 40.72 -17.90 8.53
C ASN A 68 41.58 -16.97 7.66
N LEU A 69 42.53 -16.25 8.24
CA LEU A 69 43.48 -15.41 7.53
C LEU A 69 44.90 -15.92 7.70
N ASN A 70 45.63 -16.05 6.60
CA ASN A 70 47.08 -16.13 6.61
C ASN A 70 47.66 -14.76 6.27
N LEU A 71 48.61 -14.30 7.10
CA LEU A 71 49.39 -13.11 6.84
C LEU A 71 50.76 -13.53 6.30
N TRP A 72 51.13 -12.96 5.16
CA TRP A 72 52.41 -13.23 4.53
C TRP A 72 53.23 -11.95 4.52
N LYS A 73 54.39 -11.95 5.18
CA LYS A 73 55.40 -10.90 5.02
C LYS A 73 56.03 -11.06 3.65
N VAL A 74 56.03 -10.00 2.86
CA VAL A 74 56.51 -10.06 1.47
C VAL A 74 57.80 -9.25 1.29
N ASP A 75 58.61 -9.69 0.33
CA ASP A 75 59.82 -8.99 -0.06
C ASP A 75 59.47 -7.73 -0.87
N ARG A 76 60.01 -6.59 -0.43
CA ARG A 76 59.72 -5.28 -1.00
C ARG A 76 60.06 -5.22 -2.48
N ASP A 77 61.24 -5.70 -2.87
CA ASP A 77 61.74 -5.53 -4.23
C ASP A 77 60.98 -6.45 -5.21
N SER A 78 60.59 -7.63 -4.73
CA SER A 78 59.71 -8.57 -5.43
C SER A 78 58.30 -8.01 -5.65
N VAL A 79 57.72 -7.34 -4.65
CA VAL A 79 56.43 -6.65 -4.77
C VAL A 79 56.51 -5.50 -5.76
N ILE A 80 57.55 -4.67 -5.70
CA ILE A 80 57.72 -3.53 -6.62
C ILE A 80 57.85 -4.02 -8.07
N LYS A 81 58.64 -5.09 -8.29
CA LYS A 81 58.78 -5.72 -9.61
C LYS A 81 57.44 -6.18 -10.18
N ASN A 82 56.55 -6.67 -9.32
CA ASN A 82 55.26 -7.25 -9.70
C ASN A 82 54.05 -6.33 -9.45
N ILE A 83 54.25 -5.04 -9.13
CA ILE A 83 53.20 -4.15 -8.63
C ILE A 83 51.97 -4.06 -9.55
N LYS A 84 52.17 -4.09 -10.88
CA LYS A 84 51.10 -4.03 -11.88
C LYS A 84 50.32 -5.34 -12.02
N LEU A 85 50.91 -6.46 -11.59
CA LEU A 85 50.35 -7.81 -11.70
C LEU A 85 49.70 -8.28 -10.39
N LEU A 86 49.83 -7.54 -9.28
CA LEU A 86 49.32 -7.96 -7.97
C LEU A 86 47.84 -8.35 -7.97
N GLY A 87 46.99 -7.63 -8.73
CA GLY A 87 45.56 -7.96 -8.84
C GLY A 87 45.25 -9.25 -9.62
N THR A 88 46.26 -9.88 -10.23
CA THR A 88 46.12 -11.17 -10.94
C THR A 88 46.58 -12.36 -10.10
N PHE A 89 47.25 -12.12 -8.97
CA PHE A 89 47.75 -13.19 -8.10
C PHE A 89 46.63 -13.71 -7.21
N SER A 90 46.50 -15.03 -7.14
CA SER A 90 45.35 -15.67 -6.50
C SER A 90 45.71 -16.91 -5.67
N THR A 91 46.95 -17.37 -5.74
CA THR A 91 47.40 -18.60 -5.07
C THR A 91 48.49 -18.35 -4.04
N GLU A 92 48.68 -19.31 -3.13
CA GLU A 92 49.80 -19.31 -2.17
C GLU A 92 51.16 -19.32 -2.88
N ASN A 93 51.28 -20.08 -3.96
CA ASN A 93 52.51 -20.14 -4.75
C ASN A 93 52.87 -18.78 -5.37
N ASP A 94 51.86 -18.00 -5.79
CA ASP A 94 52.10 -16.64 -6.26
C ASP A 94 52.75 -15.77 -5.16
N ILE A 95 52.32 -15.93 -3.92
CA ILE A 95 52.87 -15.18 -2.78
C ILE A 95 54.31 -15.63 -2.50
N LYS A 96 54.56 -16.94 -2.41
CA LYS A 96 55.90 -17.49 -2.11
C LYS A 96 56.90 -17.19 -3.21
N GLU A 97 56.59 -17.55 -4.45
CA GLU A 97 57.56 -17.54 -5.56
C GLU A 97 57.71 -16.15 -6.19
N LYS A 98 56.63 -15.37 -6.27
CA LYS A 98 56.65 -14.09 -6.99
C LYS A 98 56.81 -12.88 -6.08
N LEU A 99 56.41 -13.00 -4.81
CA LEU A 99 56.47 -11.92 -3.83
C LEU A 99 57.47 -12.18 -2.69
N GLY A 100 58.18 -13.31 -2.70
CA GLY A 100 59.12 -13.69 -1.64
C GLY A 100 58.42 -13.85 -0.29
N GLY A 101 57.18 -14.36 -0.31
CA GLY A 101 56.32 -14.42 0.86
C GLY A 101 56.79 -15.39 1.93
N GLU A 102 56.98 -14.88 3.14
CA GLU A 102 57.21 -15.60 4.39
C GLU A 102 55.90 -15.65 5.18
N LEU A 103 55.42 -16.84 5.52
CA LEU A 103 54.21 -17.01 6.31
C LEU A 103 54.45 -16.53 7.74
N MET A 104 53.54 -15.70 8.26
CA MET A 104 53.62 -15.17 9.61
C MET A 104 52.81 -16.05 10.57
N GLU A 105 53.49 -16.65 11.54
CA GLU A 105 52.89 -17.53 12.55
C GLU A 105 52.06 -16.73 13.57
N PRO A 106 50.79 -17.11 13.85
CA PRO A 106 49.87 -16.31 14.65
C PRO A 106 50.31 -16.00 16.09
N LEU A 107 51.02 -16.96 16.71
CA LEU A 107 51.45 -16.89 18.11
C LEU A 107 52.78 -16.15 18.30
N LEU A 108 53.51 -15.88 17.22
CA LEU A 108 54.77 -15.16 17.29
C LEU A 108 54.52 -13.66 17.43
N SER A 109 55.49 -13.00 18.08
CA SER A 109 55.47 -11.56 18.24
C SER A 109 55.66 -10.86 16.89
N LEU A 110 55.02 -9.71 16.71
CA LEU A 110 55.12 -8.92 15.48
C LEU A 110 56.56 -8.45 15.21
N ASP A 111 57.35 -8.23 16.27
CA ASP A 111 58.72 -7.74 16.17
C ASP A 111 59.71 -8.74 15.55
N GLU A 112 59.36 -10.02 15.52
CA GLU A 112 60.10 -11.05 14.77
C GLU A 112 60.03 -10.82 13.25
N TYR A 113 58.95 -10.19 12.77
CA TYR A 113 58.73 -9.91 11.35
C TYR A 113 59.02 -8.45 10.98
N PHE A 114 58.61 -7.52 11.83
CA PHE A 114 58.73 -6.08 11.62
C PHE A 114 59.12 -5.36 12.91
N ASN A 115 60.26 -4.68 12.89
CA ASN A 115 60.72 -3.86 14.00
C ASN A 115 60.86 -2.38 13.58
N LYS A 116 61.24 -1.52 14.53
CA LYS A 116 61.43 -0.08 14.29
C LYS A 116 62.40 0.22 13.13
N ASP A 117 63.35 -0.69 12.89
CA ASP A 117 64.37 -0.52 11.87
C ASP A 117 63.90 -0.95 10.47
N SER A 118 62.82 -1.73 10.38
CA SER A 118 62.21 -2.18 9.12
C SER A 118 61.68 -1.04 8.23
N PHE A 119 61.53 0.17 8.79
CA PHE A 119 60.92 1.32 8.10
C PHE A 119 61.83 2.57 8.07
N LYS A 120 63.15 2.38 8.09
CA LYS A 120 64.14 3.48 8.17
C LYS A 120 64.13 4.43 6.97
N ASP A 121 63.84 3.94 5.76
CA ASP A 121 63.82 4.76 4.54
C ASP A 121 62.41 5.03 4.00
N LYS A 122 62.28 6.08 3.17
CA LYS A 122 60.99 6.55 2.63
C LYS A 122 60.31 5.52 1.73
N LYS A 123 61.07 4.68 1.00
CA LYS A 123 60.49 3.65 0.12
C LYS A 123 59.94 2.49 0.93
N SER A 124 60.63 2.09 2.00
CA SER A 124 60.18 1.04 2.91
C SER A 124 58.93 1.42 3.71
N LYS A 125 58.60 2.71 3.89
CA LYS A 125 57.32 3.14 4.51
C LYS A 125 56.10 3.03 3.59
N SER A 126 56.32 3.05 2.27
CA SER A 126 55.27 3.08 1.25
C SER A 126 55.05 1.75 0.53
N ALA A 127 55.88 0.74 0.83
CA ALA A 127 55.77 -0.57 0.22
C ALA A 127 54.56 -1.35 0.77
N ILE A 128 54.09 -2.37 0.06
CA ILE A 128 53.18 -3.35 0.65
C ILE A 128 54.04 -4.28 1.50
N HIS A 129 53.69 -4.42 2.77
CA HIS A 129 54.45 -5.20 3.75
C HIS A 129 53.83 -6.59 3.95
N ILE A 130 52.50 -6.68 3.89
CA ILE A 130 51.75 -7.90 4.19
C ILE A 130 50.75 -8.19 3.07
N ILE A 131 50.76 -9.43 2.57
CA ILE A 131 49.65 -9.98 1.78
C ILE A 131 48.73 -10.78 2.69
N VAL A 132 47.45 -10.43 2.67
CA VAL A 132 46.39 -11.10 3.44
C VAL A 132 45.73 -12.14 2.55
N GLN A 133 46.03 -13.41 2.81
CA GLN A 133 45.40 -14.53 2.12
C GLN A 133 44.21 -15.02 2.95
N ARG A 134 43.04 -15.13 2.31
CA ARG A 134 41.88 -15.77 2.93
C ARG A 134 42.02 -17.28 2.76
N LEU A 135 42.00 -18.00 3.87
CA LEU A 135 41.86 -19.44 3.84
C LEU A 135 40.44 -19.75 3.39
N THR A 136 40.30 -20.16 2.14
CA THR A 136 39.14 -20.96 1.76
C THR A 136 39.34 -22.31 2.42
N THR A 137 38.36 -22.78 3.18
CA THR A 137 38.33 -24.17 3.64
C THR A 137 38.29 -25.04 2.39
N THR A 138 39.44 -25.40 1.85
CA THR A 138 39.60 -26.39 0.78
C THR A 138 39.46 -27.76 1.39
N THR A 139 38.24 -28.12 1.74
CA THR A 139 37.75 -29.42 1.26
C THR A 139 37.33 -29.18 -0.18
N ALA A 140 37.86 -29.97 -1.12
CA ALA A 140 37.26 -30.09 -2.43
C ALA A 140 35.85 -30.66 -2.22
N VAL A 141 34.87 -29.80 -1.99
CA VAL A 141 33.46 -30.17 -2.05
C VAL A 141 33.15 -30.21 -3.53
N SER A 142 33.02 -31.42 -4.09
CA SER A 142 32.25 -31.65 -5.30
C SER A 142 31.05 -30.70 -5.28
N ASN A 143 30.80 -29.92 -6.35
CA ASN A 143 29.67 -28.98 -6.38
C ASN A 143 28.45 -29.65 -5.74
N PRO A 144 28.00 -29.23 -4.54
CA PRO A 144 26.97 -29.95 -3.80
C PRO A 144 25.62 -29.92 -4.52
N PHE A 145 25.53 -29.16 -5.61
CA PHE A 145 24.38 -28.97 -6.46
C PHE A 145 24.49 -29.70 -7.79
N SER A 146 25.33 -30.75 -7.88
CA SER A 146 25.37 -31.66 -9.04
C SER A 146 24.07 -32.44 -9.24
N ASP A 147 23.38 -32.77 -8.14
CA ASP A 147 22.14 -33.54 -8.13
C ASP A 147 21.33 -33.31 -6.85
N SER A 148 20.04 -33.67 -6.86
CA SER A 148 19.12 -33.45 -5.73
C SER A 148 19.47 -34.22 -4.45
N ASN A 149 20.15 -35.37 -4.55
CA ASN A 149 20.57 -36.14 -3.37
C ASN A 149 21.77 -35.49 -2.69
N SER A 150 22.73 -34.98 -3.49
CA SER A 150 23.84 -34.16 -3.00
C SER A 150 23.35 -32.87 -2.34
N ILE A 151 22.37 -32.18 -2.93
CA ILE A 151 21.69 -31.02 -2.31
C ILE A 151 21.14 -31.42 -0.94
N LEU A 152 20.36 -32.50 -0.89
CA LEU A 152 19.67 -32.91 0.32
C LEU A 152 20.66 -33.30 1.43
N LYS A 153 21.72 -34.03 1.10
CA LYS A 153 22.77 -34.42 2.05
C LYS A 153 23.51 -33.20 2.60
N TRP A 154 23.87 -32.26 1.73
CA TRP A 154 24.58 -31.05 2.11
C TRP A 154 23.71 -30.10 2.96
N ILE A 155 22.44 -29.92 2.58
CA ILE A 155 21.56 -28.94 3.22
C ILE A 155 21.02 -29.39 4.57
N GLN A 156 21.05 -30.70 4.85
CA GLN A 156 20.66 -31.26 6.15
C GLN A 156 21.47 -30.67 7.33
N GLU A 157 22.72 -30.28 7.10
CA GLU A 157 23.57 -29.61 8.11
C GLU A 157 23.06 -28.20 8.49
N TYR A 158 22.23 -27.61 7.64
CA TYR A 158 21.65 -26.27 7.82
C TYR A 158 20.20 -26.31 8.30
N SER A 159 19.62 -27.51 8.39
CA SER A 159 18.24 -27.69 8.82
C SER A 159 18.07 -27.40 10.32
N PRO A 160 16.99 -26.71 10.73
CA PRO A 160 16.73 -26.41 12.14
C PRO A 160 16.57 -27.69 12.97
N VAL A 161 17.11 -27.68 14.19
CA VAL A 161 17.16 -28.84 15.11
C VAL A 161 15.78 -29.28 15.61
N THR A 162 14.78 -28.39 15.60
CA THR A 162 13.46 -28.59 16.23
C THR A 162 12.33 -29.02 15.29
N GLY A 163 12.63 -29.46 14.06
CA GLY A 163 11.59 -29.80 13.08
C GLY A 163 10.97 -28.57 12.40
N ARG A 164 10.09 -28.80 11.41
CA ARG A 164 9.62 -27.79 10.43
C ARG A 164 9.24 -26.45 11.06
N GLN A 165 9.93 -25.40 10.63
CA GLN A 165 9.68 -24.01 11.01
C GLN A 165 8.47 -23.40 10.27
N PRO A 166 7.85 -22.35 10.82
CA PRO A 166 6.78 -21.61 10.17
C PRO A 166 7.23 -21.06 8.80
N LEU A 167 6.24 -20.89 7.91
CA LEU A 167 6.39 -20.20 6.63
C LEU A 167 7.17 -18.89 6.79
N THR A 168 8.10 -18.61 5.86
CA THR A 168 8.79 -17.32 5.81
C THR A 168 7.77 -16.18 5.89
N LEU A 169 7.94 -15.32 6.89
CA LEU A 169 7.05 -14.19 7.13
C LEU A 169 7.37 -13.09 6.12
N LEU A 170 6.38 -12.72 5.29
CA LEU A 170 6.46 -11.57 4.39
C LEU A 170 5.99 -10.28 5.07
N VAL A 171 5.16 -10.40 6.10
CA VAL A 171 4.68 -9.31 6.95
C VAL A 171 5.00 -9.67 8.40
N GLU A 172 5.79 -8.82 9.04
CA GLU A 172 6.18 -8.92 10.46
C GLU A 172 5.62 -7.75 11.30
N THR A 173 5.04 -6.75 10.65
CA THR A 173 4.39 -5.61 11.30
C THR A 173 3.00 -5.99 11.84
N PHE A 174 2.29 -5.04 12.47
CA PHE A 174 0.97 -5.26 13.07
C PHE A 174 -0.03 -5.97 12.12
N GLY A 175 0.08 -5.70 10.81
CA GLY A 175 -0.73 -6.31 9.75
C GLY A 175 -0.59 -7.84 9.66
N ALA A 176 0.44 -8.45 10.23
CA ALA A 176 0.58 -9.90 10.32
C ALA A 176 -0.57 -10.57 11.11
N ARG A 177 -1.26 -9.79 11.96
CA ARG A 177 -2.42 -10.22 12.76
C ARG A 177 -3.75 -10.12 12.00
N PHE A 178 -3.77 -9.50 10.82
CA PHE A 178 -5.00 -9.31 10.06
C PHE A 178 -5.46 -10.66 9.52
N THR A 179 -6.73 -11.00 9.69
CA THR A 179 -7.37 -11.98 8.81
C THR A 179 -7.89 -11.20 7.62
N LEU A 180 -7.25 -11.31 6.45
CA LEU A 180 -7.51 -10.42 5.32
C LEU A 180 -8.89 -10.72 4.69
N CYS A 181 -9.91 -10.02 5.17
CA CYS A 181 -11.29 -10.09 4.66
C CYS A 181 -11.43 -9.44 3.26
N GLY A 182 -12.57 -9.66 2.59
CA GLY A 182 -12.90 -8.99 1.33
C GLY A 182 -12.03 -9.41 0.15
N ARG A 183 -11.65 -10.69 0.09
CA ARG A 183 -10.78 -11.25 -0.96
C ARG A 183 -11.41 -12.43 -1.71
N ASP A 184 -12.73 -12.59 -1.59
CA ASP A 184 -13.43 -13.73 -2.17
C ASP A 184 -13.26 -13.79 -3.69
N ASP A 185 -13.38 -12.66 -4.38
CA ASP A 185 -13.14 -12.53 -5.83
C ASP A 185 -11.72 -12.97 -6.24
N THR A 186 -10.73 -12.60 -5.44
CA THR A 186 -9.32 -12.90 -5.63
C THR A 186 -9.05 -14.39 -5.42
N ILE A 187 -9.64 -14.95 -4.36
CA ILE A 187 -9.57 -16.36 -4.01
C ILE A 187 -10.28 -17.21 -5.07
N GLU A 188 -11.46 -16.79 -5.53
CA GLU A 188 -12.22 -17.43 -6.60
C GLU A 188 -11.42 -17.42 -7.91
N THR A 189 -10.83 -16.28 -8.28
CA THR A 189 -10.00 -16.18 -9.47
C THR A 189 -8.77 -17.08 -9.39
N LEU A 190 -8.11 -17.17 -8.23
CA LEU A 190 -6.98 -18.08 -8.01
C LEU A 190 -7.40 -19.56 -8.11
N TRP A 191 -8.54 -19.91 -7.49
CA TRP A 191 -8.99 -21.29 -7.38
C TRP A 191 -9.63 -21.81 -8.68
N ASN A 192 -10.60 -21.07 -9.22
CA ASN A 192 -11.42 -21.46 -10.37
C ASN A 192 -10.89 -20.87 -11.69
N GLY A 193 -10.22 -19.72 -11.65
CA GLY A 193 -9.67 -19.06 -12.84
C GLY A 193 -10.54 -17.91 -13.36
N GLY A 194 -10.16 -17.38 -14.53
CA GLY A 194 -10.80 -16.22 -15.16
C GLY A 194 -11.98 -16.54 -16.08
N GLY A 195 -12.70 -17.63 -15.85
CA GLY A 195 -13.94 -18.00 -16.59
C GLY A 195 -13.74 -18.56 -18.01
N THR A 196 -12.51 -18.82 -18.46
CA THR A 196 -12.19 -19.47 -19.75
C THR A 196 -11.23 -20.64 -19.53
N GLU A 197 -11.27 -21.67 -20.39
CA GLU A 197 -10.39 -22.85 -20.25
C GLU A 197 -8.89 -22.49 -20.26
N GLN A 198 -8.50 -21.44 -20.98
CA GLN A 198 -7.11 -20.92 -21.07
C GLN A 198 -6.69 -20.04 -19.88
N ARG A 199 -7.63 -19.71 -18.98
CA ARG A 199 -7.36 -19.00 -17.71
C ARG A 199 -7.72 -19.88 -16.51
N SER A 200 -7.39 -21.16 -16.61
CA SER A 200 -7.65 -22.19 -15.60
C SER A 200 -7.03 -21.86 -14.24
N GLY A 201 -7.83 -21.83 -13.18
CA GLY A 201 -7.32 -21.71 -11.80
C GLY A 201 -6.64 -22.99 -11.29
N ILE A 202 -6.25 -22.99 -10.01
CA ILE A 202 -5.60 -24.13 -9.35
C ILE A 202 -6.40 -25.42 -9.52
N LEU A 203 -7.73 -25.36 -9.43
CA LEU A 203 -8.60 -26.53 -9.50
C LEU A 203 -8.48 -27.27 -10.85
N ASN A 204 -8.60 -26.55 -11.96
CA ASN A 204 -8.55 -27.18 -13.28
C ASN A 204 -7.12 -27.62 -13.63
N ARG A 205 -6.11 -26.85 -13.20
CA ARG A 205 -4.70 -27.24 -13.29
C ARG A 205 -4.44 -28.56 -12.56
N PHE A 206 -5.01 -28.73 -11.36
CA PHE A 206 -4.88 -29.94 -10.58
C PHE A 206 -5.57 -31.14 -11.25
N LYS A 207 -6.78 -30.96 -11.80
CA LYS A 207 -7.47 -32.02 -12.58
C LYS A 207 -6.63 -32.47 -13.79
N ASN A 208 -5.97 -31.53 -14.47
CA ASN A 208 -5.05 -31.84 -15.57
C ASN A 208 -3.80 -32.59 -15.08
N PHE A 209 -3.26 -32.19 -13.93
CA PHE A 209 -2.14 -32.88 -13.27
C PHE A 209 -2.47 -34.34 -12.93
N LYS A 210 -3.67 -34.62 -12.40
CA LYS A 210 -4.12 -35.99 -12.09
C LYS A 210 -4.25 -36.87 -13.33
N ASN A 211 -4.79 -36.32 -14.41
CA ASN A 211 -5.01 -37.04 -15.67
C ASN A 211 -3.76 -37.13 -16.56
N PHE A 212 -2.62 -36.59 -16.13
CA PHE A 212 -1.40 -36.58 -16.90
C PHE A 212 -0.70 -37.96 -16.90
N SER A 213 -0.27 -38.38 -18.09
CA SER A 213 0.53 -39.58 -18.31
C SER A 213 1.81 -39.25 -19.09
N PRO A 214 2.97 -39.85 -18.75
CA PRO A 214 4.23 -39.67 -19.49
C PRO A 214 4.12 -40.04 -20.99
N ALA A 215 3.20 -40.94 -21.35
CA ALA A 215 2.98 -41.37 -22.73
C ALA A 215 2.22 -40.35 -23.60
N HIS A 216 1.49 -39.41 -22.97
CA HIS A 216 0.71 -38.38 -23.66
C HIS A 216 0.84 -37.05 -22.89
N PRO A 217 1.99 -36.36 -23.01
CA PRO A 217 2.21 -35.15 -22.26
C PRO A 217 1.28 -34.04 -22.76
N LYS A 218 0.26 -33.68 -21.96
CA LYS A 218 -0.42 -32.39 -22.12
C LYS A 218 0.53 -31.29 -21.62
N GLN A 219 1.49 -30.95 -22.46
CA GLN A 219 2.48 -29.88 -22.27
C GLN A 219 1.97 -28.51 -22.74
N ASP A 220 0.69 -28.40 -23.09
CA ASP A 220 0.16 -27.13 -23.58
C ASP A 220 0.16 -26.10 -22.44
N ARG A 221 1.07 -25.13 -22.59
CA ARG A 221 1.34 -24.04 -21.65
C ARG A 221 0.12 -23.18 -21.39
N ASN A 222 -0.87 -23.21 -22.30
CA ASN A 222 -2.16 -22.53 -22.14
C ASN A 222 -2.98 -23.03 -20.95
N PHE A 223 -2.75 -24.27 -20.49
CA PHE A 223 -3.42 -24.81 -19.30
C PHE A 223 -2.67 -24.53 -18.00
N HIS A 224 -1.54 -23.83 -18.04
CA HIS A 224 -0.71 -23.53 -16.87
C HIS A 224 -0.52 -22.01 -16.73
N PRO A 225 -1.61 -21.25 -16.55
CA PRO A 225 -1.49 -19.81 -16.35
C PRO A 225 -0.76 -19.50 -15.05
N ILE A 226 -0.09 -18.34 -15.04
CA ILE A 226 0.67 -17.85 -13.89
C ILE A 226 -0.17 -16.82 -13.13
N PRO A 227 -0.62 -17.14 -11.90
CA PRO A 227 -1.27 -16.18 -11.02
C PRO A 227 -0.33 -15.04 -10.62
N PHE A 228 -0.79 -13.79 -10.72
CA PHE A 228 -0.01 -12.65 -10.27
C PHE A 228 -0.85 -11.52 -9.65
N LEU A 229 -0.31 -10.90 -8.61
CA LEU A 229 -0.83 -9.74 -7.89
C LEU A 229 0.00 -8.51 -8.25
N ALA A 230 -0.43 -7.76 -9.26
CA ALA A 230 0.23 -6.51 -9.69
C ALA A 230 -0.59 -5.30 -9.22
N CYS A 231 -0.22 -4.74 -8.07
CA CYS A 231 -0.95 -3.66 -7.43
C CYS A 231 0.01 -2.71 -6.69
N GLY A 232 -0.39 -1.45 -6.53
CA GLY A 232 0.39 -0.44 -5.82
C GLY A 232 0.83 -0.86 -4.42
N PRO A 233 1.84 -0.18 -3.83
CA PRO A 233 2.23 -0.40 -2.45
C PRO A 233 1.04 -0.26 -1.50
N GLY A 234 1.01 -1.09 -0.44
CA GLY A 234 0.01 -1.00 0.62
C GLY A 234 -1.35 -1.67 0.37
N THR A 235 -1.55 -2.37 -0.75
CA THR A 235 -2.83 -3.06 -1.07
C THR A 235 -3.03 -4.43 -0.40
N GLY A 236 -2.04 -4.93 0.34
CA GLY A 236 -2.13 -6.22 1.04
C GLY A 236 -1.59 -7.45 0.28
N LYS A 237 -0.77 -7.25 -0.78
CA LYS A 237 -0.15 -8.34 -1.56
C LYS A 237 0.60 -9.38 -0.71
N SER A 238 1.59 -8.93 0.06
CA SER A 238 2.42 -9.78 0.92
C SER A 238 1.58 -10.52 1.97
N ARG A 239 0.53 -9.85 2.47
CA ARG A 239 -0.42 -10.46 3.41
C ARG A 239 -1.24 -11.57 2.74
N PHE A 240 -1.77 -11.31 1.54
CA PHE A 240 -2.49 -12.33 0.78
C PHE A 240 -1.62 -13.56 0.49
N LEU A 241 -0.35 -13.36 0.10
CA LEU A 241 0.59 -14.47 -0.11
C LEU A 241 0.80 -15.29 1.18
N GLN A 242 0.94 -14.65 2.34
CA GLN A 242 1.04 -15.36 3.62
C GLN A 242 -0.21 -16.19 3.95
N GLU A 243 -1.40 -15.75 3.54
CA GLU A 243 -2.65 -16.45 3.82
C GLU A 243 -2.97 -17.58 2.83
N LEU A 244 -2.20 -17.76 1.75
CA LEU A 244 -2.41 -18.82 0.75
C LEU A 244 -2.56 -20.21 1.36
N VAL A 245 -1.81 -20.50 2.43
CA VAL A 245 -1.89 -21.78 3.15
C VAL A 245 -3.30 -22.05 3.69
N ASN A 246 -3.92 -21.06 4.32
CA ASN A 246 -5.24 -21.21 4.91
C ASN A 246 -6.31 -21.18 3.82
N ILE A 247 -6.16 -20.30 2.83
CA ILE A 247 -7.08 -20.18 1.68
C ILE A 247 -7.19 -21.51 0.94
N ILE A 248 -6.06 -22.09 0.53
CA ILE A 248 -6.03 -23.30 -0.29
C ILE A 248 -6.46 -24.52 0.51
N ARG A 249 -6.05 -24.63 1.78
CA ARG A 249 -6.53 -25.72 2.66
C ARG A 249 -8.04 -25.68 2.86
N ASN A 250 -8.61 -24.50 3.10
CA ASN A 250 -10.05 -24.34 3.26
C ASN A 250 -10.80 -24.72 1.96
N LYS A 251 -10.32 -24.27 0.79
CA LYS A 251 -10.89 -24.67 -0.50
C LYS A 251 -10.77 -26.17 -0.76
N ALA A 252 -9.65 -26.77 -0.42
CA ALA A 252 -9.43 -28.21 -0.58
C ALA A 252 -10.38 -29.04 0.29
N SER A 253 -10.50 -28.70 1.58
CA SER A 253 -11.41 -29.38 2.52
C SER A 253 -12.88 -29.26 2.11
N ASN A 254 -13.28 -28.12 1.53
CA ASN A 254 -14.65 -27.89 1.08
C ASN A 254 -14.95 -28.41 -0.34
N SER A 255 -13.97 -29.00 -1.03
CA SER A 255 -14.14 -29.45 -2.42
C SER A 255 -14.99 -30.73 -2.56
N GLY A 256 -15.06 -31.56 -1.52
CA GLY A 256 -15.67 -32.88 -1.54
C GLY A 256 -14.87 -33.96 -2.31
N ASP A 257 -13.73 -33.59 -2.91
CA ASP A 257 -12.87 -34.48 -3.69
C ASP A 257 -11.70 -34.98 -2.82
N GLN A 258 -11.55 -36.30 -2.71
CA GLN A 258 -10.55 -36.94 -1.84
C GLN A 258 -9.12 -36.70 -2.32
N ASP A 259 -8.88 -36.62 -3.63
CA ASP A 259 -7.55 -36.35 -4.18
C ASP A 259 -7.15 -34.90 -3.92
N ILE A 260 -8.09 -33.97 -4.10
CA ILE A 260 -7.87 -32.55 -3.78
C ILE A 260 -7.57 -32.37 -2.29
N MET A 261 -8.38 -32.98 -1.43
CA MET A 261 -8.22 -32.86 0.03
C MET A 261 -6.88 -33.44 0.49
N SER A 262 -6.51 -34.63 -0.02
CA SER A 262 -5.28 -35.31 0.39
C SER A 262 -4.01 -34.64 -0.14
N ILE A 263 -4.02 -34.08 -1.34
CA ILE A 263 -2.81 -33.51 -1.97
C ILE A 263 -2.71 -32.01 -1.74
N LEU A 264 -3.75 -31.23 -2.05
CA LEU A 264 -3.73 -29.77 -1.85
C LEU A 264 -3.91 -29.39 -0.37
N GLY A 265 -4.64 -30.17 0.43
CA GLY A 265 -4.74 -29.95 1.88
C GLY A 265 -3.41 -30.14 2.60
N ASN A 266 -2.56 -31.05 2.11
CA ASN A 266 -1.25 -31.36 2.67
C ASN A 266 -0.08 -30.75 1.88
N ALA A 267 -0.35 -29.78 1.00
CA ALA A 267 0.65 -29.14 0.17
C ALA A 267 1.78 -28.48 0.99
N VAL A 268 2.97 -28.40 0.39
CA VAL A 268 4.08 -27.59 0.87
C VAL A 268 3.84 -26.14 0.45
N PHE A 269 3.70 -25.26 1.43
CA PHE A 269 3.58 -23.83 1.18
C PHE A 269 4.91 -23.15 1.49
N LEU A 270 5.36 -22.27 0.60
CA LEU A 270 6.57 -21.48 0.77
C LEU A 270 6.31 -20.02 0.39
N ASN A 271 6.99 -19.13 1.09
CA ASN A 271 7.04 -17.72 0.74
C ASN A 271 8.50 -17.34 0.48
N VAL A 272 8.73 -16.70 -0.65
CA VAL A 272 10.03 -16.14 -1.01
C VAL A 272 9.82 -14.69 -1.42
N THR A 273 10.85 -13.87 -1.25
CA THR A 273 10.79 -12.46 -1.61
C THR A 273 12.08 -12.06 -2.34
N TYR A 274 11.99 -10.99 -3.12
CA TYR A 274 13.14 -10.22 -3.62
C TYR A 274 13.27 -8.86 -2.90
N GLY A 275 12.50 -8.70 -1.84
CA GLY A 275 12.45 -7.52 -0.98
C GLY A 275 13.25 -7.68 0.30
N ASN A 276 12.81 -6.95 1.32
CA ASN A 276 13.44 -6.86 2.64
C ASN A 276 13.94 -8.22 3.16
N GLY A 277 15.17 -8.23 3.68
CA GLY A 277 15.83 -9.42 4.22
C GLY A 277 16.46 -10.34 3.17
N THR A 278 16.03 -10.25 1.90
CA THR A 278 16.57 -11.07 0.81
C THR A 278 16.67 -10.29 -0.52
N GLU A 279 16.94 -8.99 -0.44
CA GLU A 279 16.81 -8.05 -1.57
C GLU A 279 17.52 -8.51 -2.86
N ALA A 280 16.90 -8.25 -4.01
CA ALA A 280 17.51 -8.50 -5.32
C ALA A 280 18.83 -7.73 -5.47
N SER A 281 19.87 -8.44 -5.87
CA SER A 281 21.24 -7.94 -5.95
C SER A 281 21.93 -8.36 -7.24
N ASP A 282 23.12 -7.83 -7.50
CA ASP A 282 23.89 -8.18 -8.70
C ASP A 282 24.32 -9.66 -8.67
N PHE A 283 24.36 -10.26 -7.48
CA PHE A 283 24.53 -11.70 -7.31
C PHE A 283 23.44 -12.49 -8.06
N ASP A 284 22.17 -12.09 -7.91
CA ASP A 284 21.03 -12.76 -8.56
C ASP A 284 21.14 -12.72 -10.09
N VAL A 285 21.58 -11.57 -10.63
CA VAL A 285 21.83 -11.39 -12.07
C VAL A 285 22.97 -12.30 -12.53
N ASN A 286 24.05 -12.40 -11.76
CA ASN A 286 25.25 -13.16 -12.09
C ASN A 286 25.08 -14.68 -12.04
N ILE A 287 24.20 -15.18 -11.17
CA ILE A 287 23.90 -16.62 -11.08
C ILE A 287 22.84 -17.07 -12.08
N GLY A 288 22.02 -16.14 -12.57
CA GLY A 288 20.89 -16.42 -13.45
C GLY A 288 19.57 -16.48 -12.67
N ALA A 289 18.48 -16.15 -13.37
CA ALA A 289 17.20 -15.91 -12.73
C ALA A 289 16.56 -17.18 -12.16
N GLU A 290 16.66 -18.31 -12.86
CA GLU A 290 16.22 -19.61 -12.37
C GLU A 290 16.99 -20.02 -11.10
N ALA A 291 18.32 -19.91 -11.13
CA ALA A 291 19.18 -20.21 -9.99
C ALA A 291 18.85 -19.32 -8.78
N SER A 292 18.56 -18.03 -8.99
CA SER A 292 18.16 -17.11 -7.93
C SER A 292 16.87 -17.53 -7.24
N ILE A 293 15.82 -17.87 -7.99
CA ILE A 293 14.56 -18.33 -7.38
C ILE A 293 14.72 -19.71 -6.73
N ALA A 294 15.47 -20.62 -7.35
CA ALA A 294 15.76 -21.94 -6.81
C ALA A 294 16.50 -21.84 -5.46
N LEU A 295 17.51 -20.96 -5.37
CA LEU A 295 18.23 -20.67 -4.14
C LEU A 295 17.32 -20.17 -3.01
N ARG A 296 16.34 -19.31 -3.34
CA ARG A 296 15.37 -18.77 -2.37
C ARG A 296 14.37 -19.80 -1.89
N ILE A 297 13.87 -20.65 -2.78
CA ILE A 297 12.98 -21.78 -2.42
C ILE A 297 13.74 -22.75 -1.53
N LEU A 298 14.98 -23.09 -1.89
CA LEU A 298 15.87 -23.95 -1.13
C LEU A 298 16.13 -23.39 0.28
N PHE A 299 16.44 -22.09 0.37
CA PHE A 299 16.61 -21.39 1.64
C PHE A 299 15.31 -21.40 2.48
N SER A 300 14.18 -21.04 1.88
CA SER A 300 12.89 -20.94 2.57
C SER A 300 12.46 -22.29 3.17
N TYR A 301 12.63 -23.40 2.42
CA TYR A 301 12.21 -24.72 2.89
C TYR A 301 13.18 -25.32 3.92
N PHE A 302 14.50 -25.24 3.70
CA PHE A 302 15.47 -25.99 4.53
C PHE A 302 16.21 -25.16 5.57
N VAL A 303 16.35 -23.83 5.40
CA VAL A 303 17.34 -23.04 6.15
C VAL A 303 16.73 -21.88 6.94
N HIS A 304 15.57 -21.38 6.50
CA HIS A 304 14.89 -20.28 7.15
C HIS A 304 14.68 -20.53 8.66
N GLY A 305 14.90 -19.50 9.48
CA GLY A 305 14.88 -19.59 10.94
C GLY A 305 16.21 -20.02 11.59
N ASN A 306 17.17 -20.55 10.82
CA ASN A 306 18.50 -20.92 11.33
C ASN A 306 19.59 -19.91 10.91
N LYS A 307 19.56 -19.43 9.67
CA LYS A 307 20.55 -18.48 9.15
C LYS A 307 19.90 -17.36 8.34
N SER A 308 20.56 -16.20 8.27
CA SER A 308 20.19 -15.15 7.31
C SER A 308 20.44 -15.59 5.87
N PHE A 309 19.62 -15.11 4.95
CA PHE A 309 19.75 -15.42 3.52
C PHE A 309 21.11 -15.00 2.96
N VAL A 310 21.58 -13.79 3.28
CA VAL A 310 22.91 -13.30 2.88
C VAL A 310 24.01 -14.24 3.38
N GLY A 311 23.95 -14.65 4.65
CA GLY A 311 24.92 -15.58 5.20
C GLY A 311 24.86 -16.96 4.54
N PHE A 312 23.68 -17.44 4.15
CA PHE A 312 23.51 -18.71 3.43
C PHE A 312 24.07 -18.62 2.00
N ARG A 313 23.67 -17.59 1.26
CA ARG A 313 24.16 -17.25 -0.08
C ARG A 313 25.69 -17.19 -0.13
N ASP A 314 26.30 -16.48 0.82
CA ASP A 314 27.75 -16.27 0.83
C ASP A 314 28.52 -17.58 1.15
N LYS A 315 27.91 -18.50 1.91
CA LYS A 315 28.47 -19.85 2.14
C LYS A 315 28.41 -20.73 0.89
N ILE A 316 27.32 -20.64 0.13
CA ILE A 316 27.13 -21.39 -1.12
C ILE A 316 28.14 -20.91 -2.17
N GLY A 317 28.31 -19.59 -2.29
CA GLY A 317 29.18 -18.98 -3.30
C GLY A 317 28.54 -18.96 -4.69
N GLN A 318 29.00 -18.02 -5.52
CA GLN A 318 28.37 -17.73 -6.82
C GLN A 318 28.45 -18.89 -7.81
N GLU A 319 29.62 -19.55 -7.93
CA GLU A 319 29.82 -20.61 -8.92
C GLU A 319 28.98 -21.86 -8.62
N ASN A 320 28.85 -22.24 -7.35
CA ASN A 320 27.97 -23.34 -6.98
C ASN A 320 26.50 -22.96 -7.21
N ALA A 321 26.09 -21.75 -6.79
CA ALA A 321 24.73 -21.27 -6.94
C ALA A 321 24.25 -21.26 -8.40
N ARG A 322 25.13 -20.97 -9.38
CA ARG A 322 24.84 -21.02 -10.83
C ARG A 322 24.31 -22.37 -11.31
N GLY A 323 24.68 -23.46 -10.64
CA GLY A 323 24.21 -24.80 -11.00
C GLY A 323 22.79 -25.11 -10.52
N LEU A 324 22.18 -24.28 -9.68
CA LEU A 324 20.84 -24.52 -9.16
C LEU A 324 19.79 -24.33 -10.25
N THR A 325 18.86 -25.29 -10.33
CA THR A 325 17.67 -25.21 -11.18
C THR A 325 16.43 -25.45 -10.33
N LEU A 326 15.27 -25.01 -10.82
CA LEU A 326 13.99 -25.27 -10.14
C LEU A 326 13.74 -26.78 -10.03
N SER A 327 14.04 -27.53 -11.10
CA SER A 327 13.94 -28.99 -11.14
C SER A 327 14.70 -29.65 -9.99
N LEU A 328 15.98 -29.26 -9.80
CA LEU A 328 16.82 -29.83 -8.74
C LEU A 328 16.26 -29.58 -7.35
N VAL A 329 15.76 -28.36 -7.09
CA VAL A 329 15.24 -27.96 -5.78
C VAL A 329 13.87 -28.57 -5.49
N LEU A 330 12.95 -28.57 -6.46
CA LEU A 330 11.63 -29.20 -6.32
C LEU A 330 11.76 -30.71 -6.07
N ARG A 331 12.69 -31.39 -6.77
CA ARG A 331 13.01 -32.80 -6.50
C ARG A 331 13.64 -32.99 -5.12
N ALA A 332 14.54 -32.11 -4.67
CA ALA A 332 15.11 -32.21 -3.32
C ALA A 332 14.03 -32.09 -2.22
N ILE A 333 13.05 -31.21 -2.40
CA ILE A 333 11.89 -31.09 -1.50
C ILE A 333 11.03 -32.37 -1.54
N TYR A 334 10.75 -32.90 -2.73
CA TYR A 334 10.04 -34.16 -2.89
C TYR A 334 10.74 -35.32 -2.15
N LEU A 335 12.04 -35.49 -2.35
CA LEU A 335 12.82 -36.53 -1.67
C LEU A 335 12.86 -36.33 -0.16
N SER A 336 12.92 -35.09 0.32
CA SER A 336 12.79 -34.78 1.75
C SER A 336 11.43 -35.23 2.30
N LYS A 337 10.34 -35.03 1.55
CA LYS A 337 8.99 -35.45 1.93
C LYS A 337 8.82 -36.96 1.90
N LEU A 338 9.37 -37.62 0.88
CA LEU A 338 9.35 -39.08 0.75
C LEU A 338 10.07 -39.77 1.93
N LYS A 339 11.13 -39.14 2.48
CA LYS A 339 11.80 -39.63 3.70
C LYS A 339 10.92 -39.58 4.95
N GLU A 340 9.99 -38.62 5.02
CA GLU A 340 9.05 -38.48 6.14
C GLU A 340 7.83 -39.40 5.98
N ASP A 341 7.32 -39.52 4.75
CA ASP A 341 6.21 -40.40 4.39
C ASP A 341 6.54 -41.16 3.10
N LYS A 342 6.85 -42.45 3.28
CA LYS A 342 7.26 -43.36 2.19
C LYS A 342 6.14 -43.66 1.19
N ASN A 343 4.90 -43.28 1.49
CA ASN A 343 3.74 -43.52 0.63
C ASN A 343 3.38 -42.30 -0.24
N ILE A 344 4.14 -41.19 -0.17
CA ILE A 344 3.90 -40.02 -1.02
C ILE A 344 4.29 -40.32 -2.46
N TYR A 345 3.31 -40.28 -3.36
CA TYR A 345 3.48 -40.36 -4.81
C TYR A 345 3.32 -39.01 -5.50
N GLU A 346 2.44 -38.17 -4.95
CA GLU A 346 2.06 -36.89 -5.52
C GLU A 346 2.24 -35.80 -4.47
N LEU A 347 2.96 -34.74 -4.82
CA LEU A 347 3.25 -33.63 -3.92
C LEU A 347 2.85 -32.30 -4.54
N ALA A 348 2.02 -31.52 -3.85
CA ALA A 348 1.78 -30.14 -4.21
C ALA A 348 2.79 -29.20 -3.52
N ILE A 349 3.37 -28.28 -4.29
CA ILE A 349 4.27 -27.23 -3.80
C ILE A 349 3.75 -25.88 -4.30
N ILE A 350 3.31 -25.04 -3.38
CA ILE A 350 2.73 -23.72 -3.65
C ILE A 350 3.67 -22.65 -3.13
N VAL A 351 4.10 -21.74 -3.99
CA VAL A 351 5.12 -20.73 -3.66
C VAL A 351 4.60 -19.33 -3.93
N GLY A 352 4.43 -18.54 -2.87
CA GLY A 352 4.24 -17.09 -2.97
C GLY A 352 5.58 -16.39 -3.21
N ILE A 353 5.68 -15.61 -4.28
CA ILE A 353 6.93 -14.94 -4.69
C ILE A 353 6.68 -13.44 -4.70
N ASP A 354 7.17 -12.78 -3.66
CA ASP A 354 6.93 -11.37 -3.39
C ASP A 354 8.02 -10.44 -3.95
N GLU A 355 7.66 -9.18 -4.14
CA GLU A 355 8.50 -8.09 -4.67
C GLU A 355 9.29 -8.45 -5.94
N ILE A 356 8.71 -9.27 -6.82
CA ILE A 356 9.41 -9.80 -8.00
C ILE A 356 9.86 -8.70 -8.97
N ASN A 357 9.21 -7.52 -8.92
CA ASN A 357 9.60 -6.34 -9.69
C ASN A 357 11.01 -5.82 -9.35
N LYS A 358 11.56 -6.12 -8.17
CA LYS A 358 12.93 -5.72 -7.81
C LYS A 358 13.98 -6.38 -8.73
N LEU A 359 13.70 -7.60 -9.20
CA LEU A 359 14.55 -8.25 -10.19
C LEU A 359 14.40 -7.61 -11.58
N TYR A 360 13.19 -7.20 -11.94
CA TYR A 360 12.94 -6.43 -13.17
C TYR A 360 13.73 -5.12 -13.17
N ASP A 361 13.71 -4.37 -12.07
CA ASP A 361 14.43 -3.09 -11.94
C ASP A 361 15.95 -3.28 -12.11
N LYS A 362 16.48 -4.46 -11.76
CA LYS A 362 17.88 -4.83 -11.92
C LYS A 362 18.23 -5.26 -13.34
N ASN A 363 17.45 -6.15 -13.94
CA ASN A 363 17.69 -6.65 -15.28
C ASN A 363 16.41 -7.23 -15.91
N TYR A 364 15.94 -6.57 -16.98
CA TYR A 364 14.75 -6.95 -17.74
C TYR A 364 14.81 -8.38 -18.28
N ASP A 365 15.91 -8.76 -18.93
CA ASP A 365 16.04 -10.06 -19.56
C ASP A 365 16.06 -11.19 -18.53
N LYS A 366 16.75 -11.00 -17.41
CA LYS A 366 16.71 -11.96 -16.30
C LYS A 366 15.33 -12.11 -15.70
N PHE A 367 14.59 -11.03 -15.57
CA PHE A 367 13.21 -11.12 -15.12
C PHE A 367 12.34 -11.92 -16.11
N ARG A 368 12.49 -11.71 -17.42
CA ARG A 368 11.80 -12.52 -18.44
C ARG A 368 12.19 -14.00 -18.36
N ASP A 369 13.47 -14.30 -18.18
CA ASP A 369 13.98 -15.67 -18.00
C ASP A 369 13.35 -16.35 -16.78
N LEU A 370 13.15 -15.61 -15.67
CA LEU A 370 12.48 -16.10 -14.47
C LEU A 370 11.04 -16.55 -14.79
N ILE A 371 10.25 -15.72 -15.47
CA ILE A 371 8.85 -16.03 -15.82
C ILE A 371 8.79 -17.31 -16.65
N ASN A 372 9.67 -17.45 -17.65
CA ASN A 372 9.74 -18.64 -18.50
C ASN A 372 10.13 -19.90 -17.72
N SER A 373 11.11 -19.80 -16.82
CA SER A 373 11.63 -20.94 -16.05
C SER A 373 10.59 -21.42 -15.03
N VAL A 374 9.96 -20.48 -14.31
CA VAL A 374 8.89 -20.78 -13.35
C VAL A 374 7.65 -21.32 -14.05
N GLY A 375 7.24 -20.72 -15.18
CA GLY A 375 6.14 -21.23 -16.00
C GLY A 375 6.40 -22.65 -16.50
N SER A 376 7.61 -22.92 -16.98
CA SER A 376 8.00 -24.26 -17.45
C SER A 376 8.00 -25.29 -16.31
N ALA A 377 8.49 -24.93 -15.12
CA ALA A 377 8.42 -25.78 -13.93
C ALA A 377 6.98 -26.00 -13.42
N SER A 378 6.04 -25.13 -13.81
CA SER A 378 4.62 -25.25 -13.48
C SER A 378 3.87 -26.19 -14.42
N CYS A 379 4.49 -26.55 -15.55
CA CYS A 379 4.09 -27.70 -16.36
C CYS A 379 4.54 -28.98 -15.66
N ASN A 380 3.75 -30.05 -15.77
CA ASN A 380 3.87 -31.27 -14.96
C ASN A 380 5.32 -31.72 -14.71
N PHE A 381 5.72 -31.83 -13.45
CA PHE A 381 7.07 -32.23 -13.04
C PHE A 381 7.07 -33.69 -12.57
N ILE A 382 7.78 -34.55 -13.29
CA ILE A 382 7.98 -35.96 -12.92
C ILE A 382 9.32 -36.09 -12.19
N VAL A 383 9.31 -36.87 -11.11
CA VAL A 383 10.51 -37.25 -10.36
C VAL A 383 10.80 -38.72 -10.62
N ASP A 384 11.88 -39.01 -11.34
CA ASP A 384 12.37 -40.38 -11.48
C ASP A 384 12.96 -40.86 -10.16
N LEU A 385 12.47 -41.99 -9.65
CA LEU A 385 12.91 -42.59 -8.39
C LEU A 385 13.84 -43.76 -8.66
N ILE A 386 14.97 -43.81 -7.96
CA ILE A 386 15.90 -44.94 -8.05
C ILE A 386 15.53 -46.04 -7.04
N SER A 387 15.85 -47.29 -7.36
CA SER A 387 15.45 -48.48 -6.60
C SER A 387 15.79 -48.45 -5.10
N GLU A 388 16.83 -47.71 -4.70
CA GLU A 388 17.26 -47.55 -3.29
C GLU A 388 16.39 -46.56 -2.50
N GLU A 389 15.70 -45.63 -3.17
CA GLU A 389 14.80 -44.63 -2.56
C GLU A 389 13.41 -45.22 -2.25
N ILE A 390 13.09 -46.36 -2.86
CA ILE A 390 11.79 -47.01 -2.85
C ILE A 390 11.89 -48.28 -1.98
N GLY A 391 11.11 -48.39 -0.92
CA GLY A 391 10.88 -49.70 -0.27
C GLY A 391 10.26 -50.68 -1.28
N SER A 392 10.43 -51.99 -1.11
CA SER A 392 10.06 -53.04 -2.08
C SER A 392 8.56 -53.18 -2.45
N SER A 393 7.73 -52.16 -2.20
CA SER A 393 6.27 -52.21 -2.20
C SER A 393 5.58 -51.15 -3.08
N ILE A 394 6.31 -50.41 -3.92
CA ILE A 394 5.73 -49.37 -4.79
C ILE A 394 5.65 -49.87 -6.26
N PRO A 395 4.47 -49.78 -6.93
CA PRO A 395 4.32 -50.19 -8.33
C PRO A 395 4.90 -49.21 -9.36
N GLU A 396 4.98 -47.90 -9.04
CA GLU A 396 5.43 -46.85 -9.97
C GLU A 396 6.83 -46.33 -9.61
N LYS A 397 7.77 -46.38 -10.57
CA LYS A 397 9.16 -45.89 -10.41
C LYS A 397 9.28 -44.36 -10.50
N THR A 398 8.19 -43.62 -10.34
CA THR A 398 8.13 -42.17 -10.59
C THR A 398 7.19 -41.47 -9.61
N GLY A 399 7.65 -40.38 -8.99
CA GLY A 399 6.81 -39.42 -8.27
C GLY A 399 6.35 -38.27 -9.15
N LYS A 400 5.35 -37.50 -8.70
CA LYS A 400 4.86 -36.30 -9.41
C LYS A 400 4.80 -35.09 -8.49
N VAL A 401 5.21 -33.92 -8.99
CA VAL A 401 5.07 -32.64 -8.28
C VAL A 401 4.12 -31.72 -9.02
N PHE A 402 3.11 -31.23 -8.30
CA PHE A 402 2.21 -30.17 -8.73
C PHE A 402 2.73 -28.82 -8.20
N PHE A 403 3.36 -28.03 -9.06
CA PHE A 403 3.97 -26.76 -8.69
C PHE A 403 3.08 -25.56 -9.05
N VAL A 404 2.79 -24.71 -8.06
CA VAL A 404 1.95 -23.51 -8.22
C VAL A 404 2.70 -22.26 -7.74
N PRO A 405 3.25 -21.45 -8.66
CA PRO A 405 3.80 -20.14 -8.31
C PRO A 405 2.68 -19.09 -8.24
N VAL A 406 2.76 -18.18 -7.28
CA VAL A 406 1.89 -16.99 -7.19
C VAL A 406 2.79 -15.76 -7.06
N PHE A 407 2.83 -14.93 -8.10
CA PHE A 407 3.69 -13.75 -8.12
C PHE A 407 3.04 -12.54 -7.46
N ALA A 408 3.83 -11.67 -6.82
CA ALA A 408 3.40 -10.37 -6.36
C ALA A 408 4.45 -9.29 -6.64
N GLY A 409 3.98 -8.09 -7.00
CA GLY A 409 4.84 -6.93 -7.27
C GLY A 409 4.08 -5.63 -7.44
N THR A 410 4.80 -4.50 -7.44
CA THR A 410 4.20 -3.15 -7.46
C THR A 410 4.10 -2.49 -8.85
N VAL A 411 4.79 -3.02 -9.86
CA VAL A 411 4.96 -2.38 -11.17
C VAL A 411 4.09 -3.04 -12.24
N GLU A 412 2.81 -2.65 -12.34
CA GLU A 412 1.82 -3.37 -13.16
C GLU A 412 2.14 -3.36 -14.66
N GLY A 413 2.49 -2.22 -15.26
CA GLY A 413 2.68 -2.12 -16.72
C GLY A 413 3.75 -3.08 -17.25
N PRO A 414 5.01 -2.95 -16.82
CA PRO A 414 6.07 -3.89 -17.20
C PRO A 414 5.84 -5.35 -16.79
N LEU A 415 5.32 -5.60 -15.57
CA LEU A 415 5.01 -6.96 -15.13
C LEU A 415 3.96 -7.60 -16.05
N GLN A 416 2.85 -6.91 -16.27
CA GLN A 416 1.75 -7.38 -17.10
C GLN A 416 2.21 -7.57 -18.55
N LEU A 417 2.99 -6.64 -19.11
CA LEU A 417 3.52 -6.77 -20.48
C LEU A 417 4.42 -8.01 -20.64
N ILE A 418 5.31 -8.27 -19.69
CA ILE A 418 6.23 -9.42 -19.76
C ILE A 418 5.47 -10.73 -19.58
N ILE A 419 4.56 -10.80 -18.62
CA ILE A 419 3.74 -12.00 -18.40
C ILE A 419 2.81 -12.22 -19.59
N THR A 420 2.23 -11.18 -20.18
CA THR A 420 1.38 -11.30 -21.38
C THR A 420 2.17 -11.75 -22.61
N LYS A 421 3.47 -11.42 -22.70
CA LYS A 421 4.37 -11.92 -23.74
C LYS A 421 4.95 -13.32 -23.44
N SER A 422 4.65 -13.89 -22.29
CA SER A 422 5.02 -15.26 -21.95
C SER A 422 4.24 -16.26 -22.79
N MET A 423 4.80 -17.45 -23.00
CA MET A 423 4.05 -18.58 -23.54
C MET A 423 3.05 -19.17 -22.52
N HIS A 424 3.08 -18.71 -21.27
CA HIS A 424 2.11 -19.07 -20.23
C HIS A 424 1.09 -17.93 -20.07
N PRO A 425 -0.22 -18.20 -20.11
CA PRO A 425 -1.21 -17.14 -19.99
C PRO A 425 -1.14 -16.42 -18.63
N PRO A 426 -1.26 -15.09 -18.59
CA PRO A 426 -1.41 -14.35 -17.34
C PRO A 426 -2.75 -14.68 -16.65
N LEU A 427 -2.72 -14.94 -15.34
CA LEU A 427 -3.91 -14.94 -14.48
C LEU A 427 -3.79 -13.78 -13.47
N GLN A 428 -4.38 -12.64 -13.83
CA GLN A 428 -4.37 -11.46 -12.95
C GLN A 428 -5.31 -11.68 -11.78
N LEU A 429 -4.78 -11.58 -10.57
CA LEU A 429 -5.54 -11.65 -9.34
C LEU A 429 -5.93 -10.22 -8.92
N PRO A 430 -7.24 -9.89 -8.83
CA PRO A 430 -7.66 -8.57 -8.39
C PRO A 430 -7.26 -8.32 -6.93
N LEU A 431 -6.99 -7.07 -6.55
CA LEU A 431 -6.88 -6.66 -5.16
C LEU A 431 -7.50 -5.27 -5.02
N HIS A 432 -8.80 -5.25 -4.79
CA HIS A 432 -9.55 -4.01 -4.61
C HIS A 432 -9.38 -3.47 -3.17
N LEU A 433 -9.72 -2.20 -3.01
CA LEU A 433 -9.80 -1.58 -1.68
C LEU A 433 -10.81 -2.36 -0.84
N LEU A 434 -10.55 -2.50 0.46
CA LEU A 434 -11.49 -3.15 1.37
C LEU A 434 -12.75 -2.30 1.54
N ASP A 435 -13.91 -2.95 1.52
CA ASP A 435 -15.16 -2.31 1.89
C ASP A 435 -15.25 -2.11 3.41
N ILE A 436 -16.12 -1.20 3.84
CA ILE A 436 -16.22 -0.83 5.25
C ILE A 436 -16.56 -2.02 6.15
N GLU A 437 -17.40 -2.95 5.68
CA GLU A 437 -17.75 -4.15 6.44
C GLU A 437 -16.54 -5.04 6.68
N ASP A 438 -15.66 -5.20 5.69
CA ASP A 438 -14.45 -6.00 5.83
C ASP A 438 -13.43 -5.34 6.75
N MET A 439 -13.30 -4.01 6.68
CA MET A 439 -12.47 -3.28 7.63
C MET A 439 -12.98 -3.46 9.07
N LEU A 440 -14.30 -3.34 9.30
CA LEU A 440 -14.90 -3.55 10.62
C LEU A 440 -14.72 -5.00 11.12
N LYS A 441 -14.88 -6.00 10.25
CA LYS A 441 -14.60 -7.42 10.57
C LYS A 441 -13.14 -7.61 10.99
N ILE A 442 -12.18 -6.96 10.31
CA ILE A 442 -10.77 -7.02 10.69
C ILE A 442 -10.57 -6.44 12.10
N ALA A 443 -11.19 -5.30 12.44
CA ALA A 443 -11.13 -4.74 13.80
C ALA A 443 -11.69 -5.73 14.85
N CYS A 444 -12.84 -6.35 14.58
CA CYS A 444 -13.41 -7.37 15.47
C CYS A 444 -12.44 -8.55 15.66
N ASN A 445 -11.85 -9.05 14.58
CA ASN A 445 -10.88 -10.16 14.62
C ASN A 445 -9.59 -9.81 15.38
N LEU A 446 -9.24 -8.52 15.46
CA LEU A 446 -8.12 -8.03 16.27
C LEU A 446 -8.46 -7.89 17.77
N GLY A 447 -9.72 -8.08 18.14
CA GLY A 447 -10.21 -8.01 19.52
C GLY A 447 -10.61 -6.60 19.96
N PHE A 448 -10.98 -5.72 19.03
CA PHE A 448 -11.47 -4.38 19.38
C PHE A 448 -12.87 -4.45 20.00
N ASP A 449 -13.19 -3.53 20.91
CA ASP A 449 -14.51 -3.50 21.57
C ASP A 449 -15.64 -3.26 20.57
N GLU A 450 -16.68 -4.10 20.61
CA GLU A 450 -17.78 -4.02 19.64
C GLU A 450 -18.60 -2.73 19.77
N ASN A 451 -18.78 -2.18 20.98
CA ASN A 451 -19.48 -0.91 21.14
C ASN A 451 -18.67 0.23 20.53
N PHE A 452 -17.36 0.24 20.74
CA PHE A 452 -16.45 1.17 20.09
C PHE A 452 -16.53 1.05 18.57
N ILE A 453 -16.50 -0.16 18.00
CA ILE A 453 -16.55 -0.36 16.55
C ILE A 453 -17.89 0.09 15.95
N TYR A 454 -19.01 -0.34 16.52
CA TYR A 454 -20.33 -0.19 15.88
C TYR A 454 -21.11 1.05 16.30
N ARG A 455 -20.90 1.56 17.53
CA ARG A 455 -21.62 2.72 18.07
C ARG A 455 -20.83 4.03 18.01
N ASN A 456 -19.50 3.98 17.87
CA ASN A 456 -18.70 5.20 17.72
C ASN A 456 -18.72 5.71 16.27
N ASN A 457 -19.56 6.70 16.02
CA ASN A 457 -19.72 7.30 14.69
C ASN A 457 -18.45 8.01 14.19
N LEU A 458 -17.61 8.53 15.10
CA LEU A 458 -16.33 9.14 14.72
C LEU A 458 -15.35 8.07 14.21
N PHE A 459 -15.22 6.94 14.91
CA PHE A 459 -14.43 5.81 14.45
C PHE A 459 -14.90 5.31 13.07
N ARG A 460 -16.21 5.11 12.90
CA ARG A 460 -16.80 4.65 11.63
C ARG A 460 -16.64 5.62 10.46
N ARG A 461 -16.59 6.91 10.74
CA ARG A 461 -16.22 7.92 9.74
C ARG A 461 -14.74 7.82 9.38
N MET A 462 -13.85 7.73 10.37
CA MET A 462 -12.41 7.69 10.14
C MET A 462 -11.93 6.42 9.43
N ILE A 463 -12.46 5.26 9.79
CA ILE A 463 -12.20 4.00 9.06
C ILE A 463 -12.70 4.12 7.61
N SER A 464 -13.82 4.81 7.37
CA SER A 464 -14.25 5.08 6.01
C SER A 464 -13.32 6.04 5.27
N ASP A 465 -12.72 7.01 5.96
CA ASP A 465 -11.73 7.92 5.37
C ASP A 465 -10.45 7.20 4.95
N VAL A 466 -10.01 6.22 5.75
CA VAL A 466 -8.92 5.29 5.42
C VAL A 466 -9.22 4.55 4.11
N GLY A 467 -10.50 4.29 3.81
CA GLY A 467 -10.99 3.93 2.49
C GLY A 467 -10.42 2.63 1.93
N GLY A 468 -10.19 1.65 2.80
CA GLY A 468 -9.85 0.28 2.40
C GLY A 468 -8.40 0.03 1.98
N GLN A 469 -7.51 1.03 2.11
CA GLN A 469 -6.08 0.81 1.89
C GLN A 469 -5.48 0.02 3.06
N VAL A 470 -5.09 -1.23 2.81
CA VAL A 470 -4.67 -2.19 3.84
C VAL A 470 -3.54 -1.65 4.71
N ARG A 471 -2.53 -0.98 4.12
CA ARG A 471 -1.42 -0.41 4.91
C ARG A 471 -1.82 0.80 5.75
N ALA A 472 -2.75 1.63 5.30
CA ALA A 472 -3.26 2.72 6.14
C ALA A 472 -4.13 2.16 7.26
N LEU A 473 -4.95 1.16 6.97
CA LEU A 473 -5.77 0.46 7.95
C LEU A 473 -4.92 -0.20 9.04
N GLU A 474 -3.81 -0.84 8.63
CA GLU A 474 -2.82 -1.40 9.53
C GLU A 474 -2.28 -0.36 10.52
N ILE A 475 -1.76 0.76 10.02
CA ILE A 475 -1.19 1.82 10.88
C ILE A 475 -2.28 2.41 11.78
N PHE A 476 -3.47 2.63 11.25
CA PHE A 476 -4.61 3.15 12.01
C PHE A 476 -4.98 2.23 13.18
N TYR A 477 -5.08 0.93 12.94
CA TYR A 477 -5.39 -0.05 13.97
C TYR A 477 -4.25 -0.30 14.95
N ASP A 478 -3.00 -0.24 14.49
CA ASP A 478 -1.83 -0.34 15.38
C ASP A 478 -1.86 0.80 16.41
N HIS A 479 -2.06 2.04 15.95
CA HIS A 479 -2.18 3.20 16.84
C HIS A 479 -3.35 3.08 17.83
N ILE A 480 -4.53 2.59 17.40
CA ILE A 480 -5.67 2.37 18.30
C ILE A 480 -5.36 1.26 19.31
N SER A 481 -4.78 0.16 18.85
CA SER A 481 -4.40 -0.97 19.70
C SER A 481 -3.33 -0.60 20.72
N ASP A 482 -2.48 0.38 20.41
CA ASP A 482 -1.51 0.92 21.35
C ASP A 482 -2.15 1.87 22.36
N ALA A 483 -3.05 2.76 21.90
CA ALA A 483 -3.79 3.66 22.78
C ALA A 483 -4.67 2.89 23.79
N SER A 484 -5.32 1.80 23.35
CA SER A 484 -6.19 0.97 24.19
C SER A 484 -5.44 0.23 25.31
N LYS A 485 -4.10 0.18 25.29
CA LYS A 485 -3.30 -0.37 26.39
C LYS A 485 -3.24 0.56 27.61
N THR A 486 -3.46 1.86 27.41
CA THR A 486 -3.30 2.89 28.44
C THR A 486 -4.58 3.68 28.72
N HIS A 487 -5.56 3.65 27.81
CA HIS A 487 -6.83 4.36 27.92
C HIS A 487 -8.00 3.39 27.76
N GLY A 488 -9.14 3.71 28.38
CA GLY A 488 -10.40 3.04 28.04
C GLY A 488 -10.78 3.34 26.58
N TRP A 489 -11.52 2.43 25.94
CA TRP A 489 -11.91 2.56 24.52
C TRP A 489 -12.60 3.90 24.21
N ASP A 490 -13.47 4.36 25.12
CA ASP A 490 -14.17 5.63 24.96
C ASP A 490 -13.22 6.84 25.08
N ASP A 491 -12.08 6.72 25.76
CA ASP A 491 -11.14 7.81 26.02
C ASP A 491 -10.07 7.97 24.91
N ILE A 492 -10.05 7.08 23.91
CA ILE A 492 -9.08 7.15 22.82
C ILE A 492 -9.31 8.40 21.97
N ASP A 493 -8.32 9.28 21.89
CA ASP A 493 -8.36 10.48 21.04
C ASP A 493 -8.14 10.11 19.56
N LEU A 494 -9.23 9.75 18.90
CA LEU A 494 -9.25 9.35 17.50
C LEU A 494 -8.75 10.46 16.55
N LEU A 495 -8.83 11.74 16.92
CA LEU A 495 -8.29 12.82 16.10
C LEU A 495 -6.76 12.81 16.10
N ASP A 496 -6.14 12.54 17.25
CA ASP A 496 -4.68 12.42 17.33
C ASP A 496 -4.17 11.17 16.62
N ILE A 497 -4.92 10.06 16.69
CA ILE A 497 -4.65 8.86 15.89
C ILE A 497 -4.63 9.21 14.39
N MET A 498 -5.64 9.93 13.90
CA MET A 498 -5.71 10.35 12.49
C MET A 498 -4.59 11.31 12.09
N LYS A 499 -4.22 12.27 12.96
CA LYS A 499 -3.09 13.17 12.69
C LYS A 499 -1.77 12.39 12.60
N SER A 500 -1.54 11.43 13.51
CA SER A 500 -0.36 10.56 13.46
C SER A 500 -0.33 9.74 12.17
N LEU A 501 -1.46 9.14 11.80
CA LEU A 501 -1.61 8.41 10.54
C LEU A 501 -1.29 9.29 9.32
N GLU A 502 -1.80 10.52 9.26
CA GLU A 502 -1.51 11.45 8.17
C GLU A 502 -0.03 11.77 8.01
N VAL A 503 0.69 11.94 9.13
CA VAL A 503 2.14 12.17 9.13
C VAL A 503 2.87 10.96 8.57
N GLU A 504 2.54 9.76 9.06
CA GLU A 504 3.14 8.52 8.57
C GLU A 504 2.90 8.29 7.08
N LEU A 505 1.65 8.45 6.62
CA LEU A 505 1.30 8.27 5.21
C LEU A 505 1.98 9.32 4.34
N SER A 506 2.15 10.55 4.82
CA SER A 506 2.86 11.61 4.09
C SER A 506 4.34 11.31 3.88
N ILE A 507 4.96 10.51 4.75
CA ILE A 507 6.35 10.05 4.62
C ILE A 507 6.43 8.85 3.67
N ARG A 508 5.47 7.92 3.78
CA ARG A 508 5.48 6.65 3.03
C ARG A 508 5.10 6.79 1.57
N TYR A 509 4.19 7.72 1.24
CA TYR A 509 3.67 7.88 -0.11
C TYR A 509 4.11 9.21 -0.73
N PRO A 510 4.45 9.23 -2.04
CA PRO A 510 4.98 10.40 -2.73
C PRO A 510 3.89 11.42 -3.11
N PHE A 511 2.98 11.78 -2.19
CA PHE A 511 1.87 12.71 -2.48
C PHE A 511 2.37 14.04 -3.06
N ASN A 512 3.43 14.62 -2.47
CA ASN A 512 4.03 15.89 -2.92
C ASN A 512 4.38 15.90 -4.41
N LYS A 513 4.78 14.75 -4.97
CA LYS A 513 5.17 14.64 -6.37
C LYS A 513 3.99 14.89 -7.32
N TYR A 514 2.77 14.52 -6.91
CA TYR A 514 1.60 14.47 -7.80
C TYR A 514 0.56 15.57 -7.53
N VAL A 515 0.77 16.41 -6.52
CA VAL A 515 -0.17 17.47 -6.11
C VAL A 515 -0.63 18.35 -7.26
N ASN A 516 0.29 18.75 -8.15
CA ASN A 516 -0.03 19.68 -9.24
C ASN A 516 -0.84 19.05 -10.38
N MET A 517 -0.90 17.73 -10.44
CA MET A 517 -1.45 16.98 -11.57
C MET A 517 -2.70 16.18 -11.19
N ILE A 518 -3.12 16.27 -9.93
CA ILE A 518 -4.18 15.43 -9.41
C ILE A 518 -5.58 15.94 -9.77
N THR A 519 -5.75 17.21 -10.15
CA THR A 519 -7.07 17.78 -10.48
C THR A 519 -7.89 16.92 -11.44
N PRO A 520 -7.39 16.53 -12.64
CA PRO A 520 -8.15 15.65 -13.54
C PRO A 520 -8.36 14.25 -12.96
N VAL A 521 -7.46 13.76 -12.10
CA VAL A 521 -7.62 12.46 -11.42
C VAL A 521 -8.77 12.51 -10.42
N LEU A 522 -8.80 13.53 -9.55
CA LEU A 522 -9.85 13.72 -8.55
C LEU A 522 -11.20 14.00 -9.22
N ALA A 523 -11.23 14.83 -10.26
CA ALA A 523 -12.45 15.13 -11.00
C ALA A 523 -13.06 13.88 -11.62
N ASN A 524 -12.27 13.07 -12.32
CA ASN A 524 -12.75 11.81 -12.89
C ASN A 524 -13.12 10.78 -11.81
N ALA A 525 -12.45 10.77 -10.65
CA ALA A 525 -12.80 9.88 -9.54
C ALA A 525 -14.14 10.24 -8.89
N ILE A 526 -14.39 11.52 -8.60
CA ILE A 526 -15.62 11.99 -7.93
C ILE A 526 -16.81 11.97 -8.90
N LEU A 527 -16.62 12.37 -10.16
CA LEU A 527 -17.66 12.25 -11.21
C LEU A 527 -17.85 10.81 -11.69
N ASP A 528 -17.01 9.88 -11.21
CA ASP A 528 -17.01 8.46 -11.58
C ASP A 528 -16.98 8.27 -13.11
N ARG A 529 -16.08 9.00 -13.79
CA ARG A 529 -15.87 8.92 -15.24
C ARG A 529 -14.78 7.88 -15.54
N PRO A 530 -15.02 6.93 -16.47
CA PRO A 530 -14.03 5.92 -16.81
C PRO A 530 -12.91 6.52 -17.66
N VAL A 531 -11.66 6.16 -17.33
CA VAL A 531 -10.44 6.65 -17.98
C VAL A 531 -9.69 5.52 -18.69
N ASP A 532 -8.88 5.86 -19.69
CA ASP A 532 -7.88 4.95 -20.21
C ASP A 532 -6.68 4.92 -19.25
N GLY A 533 -6.25 3.72 -18.85
CA GLY A 533 -5.16 3.54 -17.90
C GLY A 533 -3.81 4.06 -18.42
N ASP A 534 -3.62 4.08 -19.74
CA ASP A 534 -2.40 4.55 -20.40
C ASP A 534 -2.47 6.03 -20.80
N ALA A 535 -3.62 6.70 -20.61
CA ALA A 535 -3.77 8.12 -20.89
C ALA A 535 -2.77 8.95 -20.08
N THR A 536 -2.11 9.88 -20.77
CA THR A 536 -1.10 10.77 -20.19
C THR A 536 -1.78 11.95 -19.50
N LEU A 537 -1.42 12.18 -18.24
CA LEU A 537 -1.88 13.30 -17.41
C LEU A 537 -0.99 14.55 -17.55
N ASP A 538 0.28 14.35 -17.88
CA ASP A 538 1.24 15.41 -18.22
C ASP A 538 2.17 14.89 -19.32
N GLU A 539 2.11 15.53 -20.47
CA GLU A 539 2.88 15.17 -21.66
C GLU A 539 4.39 15.33 -21.43
N ASN A 540 4.82 16.24 -20.54
CA ASN A 540 6.23 16.49 -20.25
C ASN A 540 6.85 15.40 -19.37
N GLU A 541 6.09 14.88 -18.39
CA GLU A 541 6.57 13.88 -17.43
C GLU A 541 6.15 12.44 -17.77
N SER A 542 5.36 12.22 -18.84
CA SER A 542 4.85 10.91 -19.25
C SER A 542 4.14 10.14 -18.12
N ILE A 543 3.41 10.86 -17.26
CA ILE A 543 2.70 10.25 -16.12
C ILE A 543 1.34 9.75 -16.60
N SER A 544 1.05 8.46 -16.36
CA SER A 544 -0.25 7.84 -16.64
C SER A 544 -0.99 7.40 -15.38
N TYR A 545 -2.27 7.04 -15.50
CA TYR A 545 -3.06 6.49 -14.40
C TYR A 545 -2.48 5.17 -13.86
N LYS A 546 -1.96 4.28 -14.72
CA LYS A 546 -1.25 3.06 -14.28
C LYS A 546 0.02 3.37 -13.50
N MET A 547 0.74 4.45 -13.84
CA MET A 547 1.89 4.91 -13.05
C MET A 547 1.43 5.36 -11.65
N LEU A 548 0.36 6.16 -11.55
CA LEU A 548 -0.18 6.57 -10.25
C LEU A 548 -0.64 5.38 -9.39
N LYS A 549 -1.27 4.37 -10.00
CA LYS A 549 -1.61 3.10 -9.34
C LYS A 549 -0.37 2.38 -8.81
N SER A 550 0.68 2.26 -9.64
CA SER A 550 1.95 1.61 -9.26
C SER A 550 2.66 2.33 -8.11
N ASN A 551 2.46 3.66 -7.98
CA ASN A 551 2.98 4.47 -6.88
C ASN A 551 2.05 4.50 -5.63
N GLY A 552 0.90 3.82 -5.67
CA GLY A 552 -0.05 3.75 -4.55
C GLY A 552 -0.86 5.03 -4.32
N ILE A 553 -0.98 5.89 -5.34
CA ILE A 553 -1.73 7.15 -5.25
C ILE A 553 -3.21 6.94 -5.53
N LEU A 554 -3.56 5.93 -6.32
CA LEU A 554 -4.93 5.57 -6.65
C LEU A 554 -5.05 4.05 -6.89
N SER A 555 -6.28 3.58 -6.99
CA SER A 555 -6.62 2.24 -7.48
C SER A 555 -7.44 2.35 -8.77
N LEU A 556 -7.33 1.34 -9.64
CA LEU A 556 -8.08 1.26 -10.89
C LEU A 556 -8.99 0.03 -10.84
N GLU A 557 -10.29 0.26 -10.98
CA GLU A 557 -11.32 -0.78 -11.07
C GLU A 557 -11.71 -0.94 -12.55
N PRO A 558 -11.52 -2.13 -13.16
CA PRO A 558 -11.76 -2.32 -14.60
C PRO A 558 -13.25 -2.18 -14.95
N VAL A 559 -13.53 -1.51 -16.05
CA VAL A 559 -14.88 -1.38 -16.64
C VAL A 559 -14.77 -1.41 -18.17
N ASN A 560 -15.28 -2.47 -18.79
CA ASN A 560 -15.10 -2.72 -20.23
C ASN A 560 -13.61 -2.61 -20.64
N THR A 561 -13.26 -1.65 -21.51
CA THR A 561 -11.89 -1.37 -21.95
C THR A 561 -11.22 -0.22 -21.19
N LYS A 562 -11.88 0.34 -20.17
CA LYS A 562 -11.45 1.49 -19.38
C LYS A 562 -11.39 1.15 -17.89
N PHE A 563 -11.12 2.15 -17.06
CA PHE A 563 -11.03 2.00 -15.62
C PHE A 563 -11.76 3.11 -14.88
N TYR A 564 -12.48 2.76 -13.84
CA TYR A 564 -12.87 3.72 -12.83
C TYR A 564 -11.72 3.97 -11.85
N ILE A 565 -11.59 5.21 -11.40
CA ILE A 565 -10.58 5.62 -10.42
C ILE A 565 -11.18 5.48 -9.02
N ARG A 566 -10.43 4.86 -8.10
CA ARG A 566 -10.78 4.76 -6.67
C ARG A 566 -9.68 5.37 -5.83
N ILE A 567 -10.05 6.31 -4.97
CA ILE A 567 -9.12 7.01 -4.09
C ILE A 567 -9.76 7.09 -2.70
N PRO A 568 -9.09 6.67 -1.62
CA PRO A 568 -9.56 6.92 -0.27
C PRO A 568 -9.73 8.41 0.02
N TYR A 569 -10.72 8.80 0.82
CA TYR A 569 -10.88 10.21 1.19
C TYR A 569 -9.62 10.77 1.86
N LEU A 570 -8.95 9.97 2.70
CA LEU A 570 -7.70 10.38 3.37
C LEU A 570 -6.59 10.72 2.36
N TRP A 571 -6.53 10.03 1.21
CA TRP A 571 -5.58 10.37 0.15
C TRP A 571 -5.90 11.74 -0.45
N ILE A 572 -7.18 12.01 -0.74
CA ILE A 572 -7.61 13.34 -1.22
C ILE A 572 -7.25 14.41 -0.20
N ARG A 573 -7.55 14.18 1.09
CA ARG A 573 -7.20 15.11 2.18
C ARG A 573 -5.71 15.44 2.18
N LEU A 574 -4.84 14.44 2.06
CA LEU A 574 -3.39 14.63 2.05
C LEU A 574 -2.91 15.38 0.79
N LEU A 575 -3.48 15.09 -0.37
CA LEU A 575 -3.17 15.76 -1.63
C LEU A 575 -3.59 17.24 -1.59
N VAL A 576 -4.82 17.52 -1.13
CA VAL A 576 -5.37 18.89 -1.01
C VAL A 576 -4.61 19.70 0.04
N LYS A 577 -4.27 19.13 1.22
CA LYS A 577 -3.44 19.81 2.24
C LYS A 577 -2.09 20.28 1.70
N LYS A 578 -1.51 19.53 0.75
CA LYS A 578 -0.21 19.81 0.15
C LYS A 578 -0.31 20.74 -1.07
N ALA A 579 -1.52 20.97 -1.58
CA ALA A 579 -1.79 21.86 -2.69
C ALA A 579 -1.66 23.32 -2.24
N VAL A 580 -0.58 24.00 -2.64
CA VAL A 580 -0.43 25.44 -2.41
C VAL A 580 -1.46 26.19 -3.25
N ASN A 581 -2.13 27.20 -2.67
CA ASN A 581 -3.17 28.08 -3.23
C ASN A 581 -2.93 28.48 -4.71
N LYS A 582 -3.27 27.59 -5.65
CA LYS A 582 -3.52 27.89 -7.07
C LYS A 582 -5.03 28.08 -7.24
N SER A 583 -5.47 28.84 -8.24
CA SER A 583 -6.90 29.16 -8.45
C SER A 583 -7.79 27.91 -8.51
N ILE A 584 -7.31 26.84 -9.16
CA ILE A 584 -8.01 25.56 -9.25
C ILE A 584 -8.11 24.79 -7.90
N ASN A 585 -7.29 25.15 -6.90
CA ASN A 585 -7.33 24.49 -5.58
C ASN A 585 -8.27 25.19 -4.60
N LYS A 586 -8.69 26.42 -4.91
CA LYS A 586 -9.62 27.18 -4.07
C LYS A 586 -10.92 26.42 -3.85
N PHE A 587 -11.50 25.83 -4.90
CA PHE A 587 -12.74 25.05 -4.76
C PHE A 587 -12.53 23.71 -4.04
N TRP A 588 -11.32 23.12 -4.08
CA TRP A 588 -11.01 21.95 -3.26
C TRP A 588 -10.99 22.30 -1.77
N HIS A 589 -10.44 23.45 -1.38
CA HIS A 589 -10.38 23.87 0.02
C HIS A 589 -11.76 24.25 0.59
N GLU A 590 -12.65 24.83 -0.22
CA GLU A 590 -14.02 25.15 0.21
C GLU A 590 -14.87 23.90 0.46
N MET A 591 -14.56 22.81 -0.23
CA MET A 591 -15.31 21.53 -0.23
C MET A 591 -14.72 20.43 0.64
N ILE A 592 -13.41 20.36 0.64
CA ILE A 592 -12.58 19.36 1.31
C ILE A 592 -11.77 20.15 2.33
N ASP A 593 -12.46 20.90 3.19
CA ASP A 593 -11.83 21.45 4.40
C ASP A 593 -11.38 20.22 5.21
N PRO A 594 -10.08 19.98 5.32
CA PRO A 594 -9.57 18.82 6.02
C PRO A 594 -9.99 18.83 7.49
N ASP A 595 -10.25 20.01 8.05
CA ASP A 595 -10.40 20.24 9.47
C ASP A 595 -11.84 20.65 9.86
N GLU A 596 -12.78 20.68 8.90
CA GLU A 596 -14.21 20.86 9.15
C GLU A 596 -14.85 19.53 9.62
N PRO A 597 -15.32 19.43 10.87
CA PRO A 597 -16.18 18.35 11.32
C PRO A 597 -17.57 18.56 10.73
N PHE A 598 -18.12 17.50 10.17
CA PHE A 598 -19.41 17.50 9.50
C PHE A 598 -20.50 17.06 10.49
N TYR A 599 -21.31 18.02 10.95
CA TYR A 599 -22.50 17.83 11.78
C TYR A 599 -23.75 17.75 10.91
N TRP A 600 -24.83 17.11 11.40
CA TRP A 600 -26.05 16.93 10.62
C TRP A 600 -26.71 18.25 10.18
N GLN A 601 -26.59 19.33 10.98
CA GLN A 601 -27.09 20.66 10.61
C GLN A 601 -26.40 21.25 9.36
N ASN A 602 -25.29 20.66 8.93
CA ASN A 602 -24.59 21.06 7.74
C ASN A 602 -25.08 20.30 6.49
N TRP A 603 -26.15 19.48 6.56
CA TRP A 603 -26.58 18.64 5.43
C TRP A 603 -26.90 19.49 4.21
N GLU A 604 -27.58 20.61 4.44
CA GLU A 604 -27.91 21.55 3.38
C GLU A 604 -26.65 22.22 2.81
N THR A 605 -25.81 22.73 3.71
CA THR A 605 -24.52 23.33 3.38
C THR A 605 -23.66 22.39 2.54
N PHE A 606 -23.61 21.10 2.90
CA PHE A 606 -22.86 20.08 2.19
C PHE A 606 -23.37 19.84 0.79
N ASN A 607 -24.69 19.77 0.59
CA ASN A 607 -25.25 19.54 -0.74
C ASN A 607 -25.09 20.76 -1.65
N VAL A 608 -25.26 21.98 -1.13
CA VAL A 608 -24.96 23.23 -1.84
C VAL A 608 -23.49 23.27 -2.27
N LYS A 609 -22.59 23.01 -1.32
CA LYS A 609 -21.16 22.85 -1.55
C LYS A 609 -20.91 21.78 -2.63
N PHE A 610 -21.47 20.58 -2.49
CA PHE A 610 -21.23 19.47 -3.43
C PHE A 610 -21.71 19.77 -4.84
N TRP A 611 -22.82 20.49 -4.99
CA TRP A 611 -23.27 20.94 -6.31
C TRP A 611 -22.27 21.90 -6.96
N ALA A 612 -21.76 22.87 -6.18
CA ALA A 612 -20.70 23.77 -6.64
C ALA A 612 -19.43 23.00 -7.04
N LEU A 613 -19.03 22.00 -6.23
CA LEU A 613 -17.93 21.11 -6.56
C LEU A 613 -18.17 20.45 -7.92
N ARG A 614 -19.34 19.87 -8.14
CA ARG A 614 -19.67 19.15 -9.38
C ARG A 614 -19.47 20.03 -10.62
N TYR A 615 -19.89 21.30 -10.59
CA TYR A 615 -19.58 22.25 -11.64
C TYR A 615 -18.08 22.50 -11.82
N CYS A 616 -17.38 22.79 -10.72
CA CYS A 616 -15.94 23.01 -10.76
C CYS A 616 -15.19 21.80 -11.34
N LEU A 617 -15.63 20.57 -11.06
CA LEU A 617 -15.03 19.35 -11.59
C LEU A 617 -15.18 19.23 -13.10
N PHE A 618 -16.39 19.47 -13.64
CA PHE A 618 -16.61 19.47 -15.10
C PHE A 618 -15.83 20.59 -15.77
N SER A 619 -15.86 21.79 -15.19
CA SER A 619 -15.12 22.95 -15.68
C SER A 619 -13.61 22.70 -15.70
N ALA A 620 -13.05 22.08 -14.65
CA ALA A 620 -11.65 21.72 -14.55
C ALA A 620 -11.21 20.63 -15.55
N LEU A 621 -12.15 19.82 -16.05
CA LEU A 621 -11.92 18.88 -17.16
C LEU A 621 -12.08 19.54 -18.54
N GLY A 622 -12.38 20.84 -18.60
CA GLY A 622 -12.51 21.61 -19.83
C GLY A 622 -13.90 21.56 -20.47
N PHE A 623 -14.92 21.01 -19.78
CA PHE A 623 -16.28 20.99 -20.31
C PHE A 623 -16.91 22.38 -20.22
N LYS A 624 -17.43 22.86 -21.36
CA LYS A 624 -18.27 24.06 -21.42
C LYS A 624 -19.76 23.72 -21.42
N GLN A 625 -20.11 22.55 -21.91
CA GLN A 625 -21.46 22.00 -21.95
C GLN A 625 -21.39 20.50 -21.69
N ILE A 626 -22.40 19.97 -21.01
CA ILE A 626 -22.62 18.52 -20.80
C ILE A 626 -24.10 18.20 -20.94
N GLU A 627 -24.44 16.93 -21.18
CA GLU A 627 -25.84 16.51 -21.14
C GLU A 627 -26.37 16.49 -19.69
N LEU A 628 -27.65 16.81 -19.50
CA LEU A 628 -28.29 16.85 -18.18
C LEU A 628 -28.14 15.53 -17.41
N LYS A 629 -28.17 14.38 -18.10
CA LYS A 629 -27.93 13.06 -17.49
C LYS A 629 -26.54 12.89 -16.89
N GLU A 630 -25.52 13.59 -17.41
CA GLU A 630 -24.19 13.56 -16.80
C GLU A 630 -24.16 14.37 -15.49
N LEU A 631 -24.84 15.53 -15.49
CA LEU A 631 -24.97 16.37 -14.30
C LEU A 631 -25.78 15.67 -13.21
N LEU A 632 -26.81 14.91 -13.58
CA LEU A 632 -27.69 14.17 -12.66
C LEU A 632 -27.29 12.70 -12.47
N LYS A 633 -26.13 12.28 -12.98
CA LYS A 633 -25.68 10.88 -12.90
C LYS A 633 -25.80 10.34 -11.47
N GLY A 634 -26.47 9.19 -11.36
CA GLY A 634 -26.75 8.47 -10.12
C GLY A 634 -28.12 8.78 -9.51
N ALA A 635 -28.86 9.77 -10.00
CA ALA A 635 -30.20 10.09 -9.50
C ALA A 635 -31.30 9.27 -10.20
N HIS A 636 -32.43 9.10 -9.52
CA HIS A 636 -33.71 8.69 -10.11
C HIS A 636 -34.42 9.91 -10.67
N TYR A 637 -35.03 9.79 -11.84
CA TYR A 637 -35.67 10.91 -12.54
C TYR A 637 -37.01 10.49 -13.11
N SER A 638 -37.90 11.47 -13.31
CA SER A 638 -39.17 11.28 -14.00
C SER A 638 -38.98 10.95 -15.49
N ASP A 639 -39.84 10.09 -16.04
CA ASP A 639 -39.77 9.63 -17.43
C ASP A 639 -39.83 10.76 -18.48
N ASN A 640 -40.47 11.88 -18.15
CA ASN A 640 -40.68 13.00 -19.07
C ASN A 640 -39.53 14.03 -19.10
N LEU A 641 -38.45 13.81 -18.33
CA LEU A 641 -37.33 14.74 -18.27
C LEU A 641 -36.41 14.57 -19.49
N ASP A 642 -36.14 15.65 -20.24
CA ASP A 642 -35.18 15.61 -21.36
C ASP A 642 -33.73 15.55 -20.85
N LEU A 643 -33.29 14.31 -20.64
CA LEU A 643 -31.96 13.97 -20.13
C LEU A 643 -30.82 14.25 -21.11
N ASN A 644 -31.11 14.46 -22.40
CA ASN A 644 -30.11 14.75 -23.42
C ASN A 644 -29.96 16.25 -23.68
N ALA A 645 -30.70 17.09 -22.94
CA ALA A 645 -30.55 18.53 -23.03
C ALA A 645 -29.15 18.99 -22.60
N ASN A 646 -28.57 19.95 -23.32
CA ASN A 646 -27.23 20.47 -23.02
C ASN A 646 -27.31 21.53 -21.93
N VAL A 647 -26.54 21.33 -20.86
CA VAL A 647 -26.39 22.25 -19.73
C VAL A 647 -25.05 22.96 -19.85
N ASP A 648 -25.05 24.29 -19.76
CA ASP A 648 -23.81 25.07 -19.72
C ASP A 648 -23.11 24.90 -18.38
N ILE A 649 -21.79 24.76 -18.43
CA ILE A 649 -20.92 24.63 -17.27
C ILE A 649 -20.17 25.97 -17.06
N PRO A 650 -20.32 26.61 -15.88
CA PRO A 650 -19.62 27.86 -15.60
C PRO A 650 -18.10 27.65 -15.47
N ASP A 651 -17.34 28.73 -15.63
CA ASP A 651 -15.91 28.73 -15.28
C ASP A 651 -15.74 28.48 -13.77
N TYR A 652 -14.89 27.53 -13.39
CA TYR A 652 -14.65 27.19 -11.98
C TYR A 652 -14.20 28.39 -11.13
N GLU A 653 -13.58 29.41 -11.73
CA GLU A 653 -13.17 30.63 -11.02
C GLU A 653 -14.35 31.54 -10.65
N SER A 654 -15.48 31.39 -11.36
CA SER A 654 -16.71 32.16 -11.16
C SER A 654 -17.71 31.49 -10.22
N VAL A 655 -17.54 30.18 -9.93
CA VAL A 655 -18.46 29.43 -9.09
C VAL A 655 -18.36 29.90 -7.64
N SER A 656 -19.51 30.18 -7.01
CA SER A 656 -19.58 30.58 -5.60
C SER A 656 -20.80 30.01 -4.90
N THR A 657 -20.62 29.68 -3.61
CA THR A 657 -21.71 29.29 -2.71
C THR A 657 -22.14 30.46 -1.84
N HIS A 658 -23.44 30.63 -1.64
CA HIS A 658 -24.02 31.69 -0.82
C HIS A 658 -25.01 31.15 0.21
N PHE A 659 -24.97 31.70 1.43
CA PHE A 659 -25.85 31.29 2.53
C PHE A 659 -26.77 32.44 2.92
N LEU A 660 -28.02 32.37 2.47
CA LEU A 660 -28.94 33.49 2.58
C LEU A 660 -29.47 33.66 4.01
N VAL A 661 -29.57 34.92 4.44
CA VAL A 661 -30.25 35.28 5.70
C VAL A 661 -31.77 35.36 5.49
N ASN A 662 -32.20 35.83 4.32
CA ASN A 662 -33.61 36.01 3.97
C ASN A 662 -34.02 34.99 2.92
N GLN A 663 -35.28 34.56 2.96
CA GLN A 663 -35.84 33.64 1.97
C GLN A 663 -35.84 34.22 0.55
N PHE A 664 -35.56 33.36 -0.42
CA PHE A 664 -35.77 33.59 -1.85
C PHE A 664 -36.78 32.57 -2.40
N PRO A 665 -37.73 32.98 -3.26
CA PRO A 665 -38.07 34.36 -3.58
C PRO A 665 -38.59 35.13 -2.34
N PRO A 666 -38.51 36.47 -2.31
CA PRO A 666 -39.09 37.27 -1.23
C PRO A 666 -40.58 36.97 -1.04
N SER A 667 -41.12 37.21 0.16
CA SER A 667 -42.55 36.97 0.46
C SER A 667 -43.53 37.86 -0.31
N ASP A 668 -43.05 38.90 -1.00
CA ASP A 668 -43.88 39.79 -1.82
C ASP A 668 -44.66 39.01 -2.90
N ALA A 669 -45.98 39.15 -2.90
CA ALA A 669 -46.88 38.46 -3.82
C ALA A 669 -46.74 38.94 -5.28
N ASN A 670 -46.23 40.15 -5.50
CA ASN A 670 -46.00 40.71 -6.84
C ASN A 670 -44.56 40.54 -7.33
N TYR A 671 -43.74 39.82 -6.57
CA TYR A 671 -42.36 39.55 -6.96
C TYR A 671 -42.33 38.71 -8.24
N ASN A 672 -41.57 39.16 -9.22
CA ASN A 672 -41.28 38.44 -10.46
C ASN A 672 -39.88 38.86 -10.93
N MET A 673 -38.96 37.90 -11.12
CA MET A 673 -37.60 38.20 -11.55
C MET A 673 -37.53 38.78 -12.96
N LEU A 674 -38.45 38.44 -13.86
CA LEU A 674 -38.47 39.02 -15.21
C LEU A 674 -38.73 40.53 -15.20
N ASN A 675 -39.47 41.03 -14.20
CA ASN A 675 -39.73 42.46 -14.04
C ASN A 675 -38.50 43.24 -13.56
N THR A 676 -37.48 42.55 -13.04
CA THR A 676 -36.23 43.15 -12.53
C THR A 676 -35.05 42.91 -13.48
N GLU A 677 -35.32 42.89 -14.79
CA GLU A 677 -34.34 42.54 -15.83
C GLU A 677 -33.70 41.14 -15.65
N GLY A 678 -34.36 40.27 -14.89
CA GLY A 678 -33.83 38.95 -14.53
C GLY A 678 -32.71 39.02 -13.49
N ILE A 679 -32.64 40.06 -12.66
CA ILE A 679 -31.61 40.27 -11.62
C ILE A 679 -32.26 40.53 -10.26
N THR A 680 -31.73 39.99 -9.17
CA THR A 680 -32.21 40.26 -7.79
C THR A 680 -31.04 40.43 -6.82
N LEU A 681 -31.16 41.35 -5.87
CA LEU A 681 -30.18 41.56 -4.81
C LEU A 681 -30.50 40.69 -3.59
N LEU A 682 -29.53 39.91 -3.14
CA LEU A 682 -29.62 39.01 -1.99
C LEU A 682 -28.51 39.33 -0.98
N THR A 683 -28.65 38.83 0.24
CA THR A 683 -27.71 39.09 1.35
C THR A 683 -27.20 37.79 1.95
N ASP A 684 -25.88 37.66 2.03
CA ASP A 684 -25.13 36.58 2.69
C ASP A 684 -24.19 37.19 3.74
N GLY A 685 -24.37 36.82 5.01
CA GLY A 685 -23.50 37.30 6.10
C GLY A 685 -23.40 38.83 6.21
N GLY A 686 -24.46 39.56 5.82
CA GLY A 686 -24.50 41.03 5.79
C GLY A 686 -23.88 41.69 4.55
N LYS A 687 -23.35 40.90 3.60
CA LYS A 687 -22.87 41.39 2.31
C LYS A 687 -23.92 41.14 1.23
N THR A 688 -24.15 42.14 0.37
CA THR A 688 -25.08 42.03 -0.74
C THR A 688 -24.40 41.49 -1.99
N PHE A 689 -25.12 40.68 -2.75
CA PHE A 689 -24.70 40.21 -4.08
C PHE A 689 -25.93 40.11 -4.99
N ASN A 690 -25.71 40.11 -6.31
CA ASN A 690 -26.79 39.93 -7.27
C ASN A 690 -26.91 38.46 -7.69
N ILE A 691 -28.12 37.99 -7.97
CA ILE A 691 -28.38 36.75 -8.68
C ILE A 691 -29.10 37.08 -9.99
N SER A 692 -28.78 36.37 -11.07
CA SER A 692 -29.41 36.58 -12.37
C SER A 692 -29.88 35.27 -12.98
N LEU A 693 -30.99 35.31 -13.72
CA LEU A 693 -31.45 34.16 -14.52
C LEU A 693 -30.38 33.70 -15.54
N LYS A 694 -29.50 34.60 -15.97
CA LYS A 694 -28.43 34.32 -16.93
C LYS A 694 -27.13 33.80 -16.27
N ASP A 695 -27.11 33.72 -14.95
CA ASP A 695 -25.92 33.38 -14.16
C ASP A 695 -26.11 32.02 -13.49
N ASN A 696 -25.41 31.01 -14.00
CA ASN A 696 -25.40 29.65 -13.47
C ASN A 696 -24.24 29.37 -12.51
N SER A 697 -23.43 30.38 -12.14
CA SER A 697 -22.25 30.17 -11.28
C SER A 697 -22.56 30.29 -9.78
N LYS A 698 -23.77 30.75 -9.41
CA LYS A 698 -24.17 30.98 -8.02
C LYS A 698 -25.08 29.87 -7.50
N ILE A 699 -24.65 29.22 -6.42
CA ILE A 699 -25.40 28.16 -5.74
C ILE A 699 -25.76 28.65 -4.34
N CYS A 700 -27.05 28.65 -4.00
CA CYS A 700 -27.55 29.25 -2.78
C CYS A 700 -28.13 28.20 -1.83
N LYS A 701 -27.74 28.27 -0.56
CA LYS A 701 -28.57 27.78 0.55
C LYS A 701 -29.61 28.87 0.86
N ASN A 702 -30.88 28.49 0.94
CA ASN A 702 -31.95 29.44 1.18
C ASN A 702 -32.01 29.87 2.66
N GLY A 703 -32.72 30.98 2.90
CA GLY A 703 -33.02 31.45 4.25
C GLY A 703 -34.18 30.66 4.87
N ASP A 704 -34.23 30.65 6.21
CA ASP A 704 -35.26 29.94 6.97
C ASP A 704 -36.68 30.38 6.56
N GLY A 705 -37.60 29.41 6.44
CA GLY A 705 -39.00 29.65 6.08
C GLY A 705 -39.31 29.64 4.59
N ALA A 706 -38.28 29.52 3.73
CA ALA A 706 -38.47 29.42 2.29
C ALA A 706 -39.15 28.11 1.84
N ASN A 707 -39.76 28.13 0.66
CA ASN A 707 -40.39 26.97 0.03
C ASN A 707 -39.40 25.88 -0.42
N GLY A 708 -38.09 26.17 -0.45
CA GLY A 708 -37.04 25.18 -0.73
C GLY A 708 -35.73 25.49 -0.02
N ASP A 709 -34.99 24.43 0.31
CA ASP A 709 -33.82 24.45 1.19
C ASP A 709 -32.59 25.08 0.51
N GLY A 710 -32.53 25.03 -0.82
CA GLY A 710 -31.53 25.72 -1.64
C GLY A 710 -31.95 25.83 -3.09
N PHE A 711 -31.18 26.55 -3.90
CA PHE A 711 -31.46 26.69 -5.34
C PHE A 711 -30.25 27.15 -6.14
N CYS A 712 -30.34 26.99 -7.47
CA CYS A 712 -29.50 27.69 -8.45
C CYS A 712 -30.22 27.80 -9.80
N PHE A 713 -29.61 28.49 -10.77
CA PHE A 713 -30.09 28.53 -12.15
C PHE A 713 -29.21 27.65 -13.04
N LEU A 714 -29.83 26.83 -13.87
CA LEU A 714 -29.19 26.10 -14.96
C LEU A 714 -29.41 26.88 -16.26
N ILE A 715 -28.43 26.85 -17.17
CA ILE A 715 -28.66 27.28 -18.55
C ILE A 715 -28.74 26.02 -19.40
N ILE A 716 -29.94 25.69 -19.87
CA ILE A 716 -30.22 24.49 -20.67
C ILE A 716 -30.59 24.93 -22.09
N ASN A 717 -29.82 24.47 -23.08
CA ASN A 717 -29.98 24.84 -24.49
C ASN A 717 -30.08 26.38 -24.68
N GLY A 718 -29.30 27.14 -23.91
CA GLY A 718 -29.28 28.61 -23.92
C GLY A 718 -30.45 29.30 -23.19
N LYS A 719 -31.32 28.56 -22.49
CA LYS A 719 -32.45 29.09 -21.72
C LYS A 719 -32.28 28.86 -20.22
N PRO A 720 -32.68 29.81 -19.37
CA PRO A 720 -32.61 29.64 -17.93
C PRO A 720 -33.66 28.63 -17.43
N MET A 721 -33.27 27.80 -16.48
CA MET A 721 -34.12 26.86 -15.76
C MET A 721 -33.84 26.96 -14.26
N PHE A 722 -34.87 26.98 -13.43
CA PHE A 722 -34.73 27.02 -11.98
C PHE A 722 -34.51 25.62 -11.41
N LEU A 723 -33.41 25.41 -10.70
CA LEU A 723 -33.17 24.17 -9.95
C LEU A 723 -33.46 24.41 -8.47
N SER A 724 -34.51 23.76 -7.97
CA SER A 724 -34.93 23.75 -6.57
C SER A 724 -34.27 22.57 -5.85
N PHE A 725 -33.59 22.82 -4.74
CA PHE A 725 -33.06 21.78 -3.86
C PHE A 725 -33.96 21.55 -2.66
N GLN A 726 -34.28 20.28 -2.41
CA GLN A 726 -35.03 19.83 -1.24
C GLN A 726 -34.22 18.78 -0.48
N MET A 727 -33.71 19.14 0.69
CA MET A 727 -32.63 18.44 1.37
C MET A 727 -33.16 17.79 2.64
N LYS A 728 -33.61 16.53 2.53
CA LYS A 728 -34.37 15.87 3.61
C LYS A 728 -33.50 14.93 4.42
N TRP A 729 -33.28 15.30 5.68
CA TRP A 729 -32.36 14.61 6.58
C TRP A 729 -33.07 13.90 7.76
N ARG A 730 -32.46 12.85 8.34
CA ARG A 730 -32.83 12.31 9.68
C ARG A 730 -31.75 11.59 10.48
N GLU A 731 -31.90 11.64 11.81
CA GLU A 731 -31.06 10.92 12.78
C GLU A 731 -31.24 9.41 12.62
N GLN A 732 -30.10 8.71 12.61
CA GLN A 732 -30.06 7.27 12.59
C GLN A 732 -30.55 6.73 13.95
N GLY A 733 -31.69 6.03 13.98
CA GLY A 733 -32.30 5.48 15.20
C GLY A 733 -33.57 6.20 15.68
N SER A 734 -34.01 7.26 15.01
CA SER A 734 -35.28 7.93 15.32
C SER A 734 -36.47 6.97 15.15
N THR A 735 -37.37 6.89 16.13
CA THR A 735 -38.41 5.84 16.27
C THR A 735 -39.58 5.92 15.28
N LYS A 736 -39.85 7.08 14.68
CA LYS A 736 -40.77 7.14 13.52
C LYS A 736 -40.03 6.59 12.28
N PRO A 737 -40.67 6.11 11.22
CA PRO A 737 -40.00 5.99 9.92
C PRO A 737 -40.60 7.04 8.98
N SER A 738 -40.05 8.26 8.96
CA SER A 738 -40.35 9.18 7.88
C SER A 738 -39.58 8.72 6.64
N LYS A 739 -40.30 8.26 5.63
CA LYS A 739 -39.77 7.77 4.35
C LYS A 739 -39.87 8.89 3.31
N ILE A 740 -39.19 8.74 2.17
CA ILE A 740 -39.52 9.54 0.98
C ILE A 740 -40.69 8.81 0.30
N ASP A 741 -41.91 9.31 0.53
CA ASP A 741 -43.15 8.74 0.02
C ASP A 741 -43.82 9.68 -0.99
N ASP A 742 -44.88 9.18 -1.64
CA ASP A 742 -45.59 9.93 -2.68
C ASP A 742 -46.14 11.28 -2.16
N GLN A 743 -46.49 11.37 -0.86
CA GLN A 743 -47.03 12.59 -0.26
C GLN A 743 -45.95 13.65 -0.10
N LEU A 744 -44.80 13.30 0.48
CA LEU A 744 -43.68 14.23 0.64
C LEU A 744 -43.21 14.73 -0.73
N ILE A 745 -43.10 13.85 -1.72
CA ILE A 745 -42.70 14.23 -3.08
C ILE A 745 -43.69 15.25 -3.65
N LYS A 746 -44.99 15.01 -3.50
CA LYS A 746 -46.03 15.91 -3.97
C LYS A 746 -45.96 17.29 -3.29
N GLU A 747 -45.80 17.33 -1.98
CA GLU A 747 -45.70 18.58 -1.22
C GLU A 747 -44.50 19.42 -1.66
N GLU A 748 -43.34 18.80 -1.85
CA GLU A 748 -42.12 19.51 -2.28
C GLU A 748 -42.15 19.88 -3.78
N TYR A 749 -42.87 19.11 -4.60
CA TYR A 749 -43.16 19.43 -5.99
C TYR A 749 -44.01 20.71 -6.10
N GLU A 750 -45.14 20.77 -5.40
CA GLU A 750 -46.06 21.92 -5.43
C GLU A 750 -45.36 23.22 -4.96
N LYS A 751 -44.51 23.13 -3.93
CA LYS A 751 -43.69 24.26 -3.48
C LYS A 751 -42.71 24.76 -4.54
N SER A 752 -42.08 23.85 -5.28
CA SER A 752 -41.10 24.20 -6.30
C SER A 752 -41.77 24.80 -7.54
N GLU A 753 -42.95 24.30 -7.90
CA GLU A 753 -43.82 24.86 -8.93
C GLU A 753 -44.25 26.29 -8.58
N GLU A 754 -44.74 26.52 -7.35
CA GLU A 754 -45.13 27.86 -6.86
C GLU A 754 -43.97 28.86 -6.97
N VAL A 755 -42.75 28.43 -6.61
CA VAL A 755 -41.56 29.27 -6.74
C VAL A 755 -41.25 29.60 -8.20
N ALA A 756 -41.33 28.61 -9.10
CA ALA A 756 -41.06 28.79 -10.52
C ALA A 756 -42.06 29.75 -11.19
N GLU A 757 -43.34 29.65 -10.83
CA GLU A 757 -44.38 30.61 -11.24
C GLU A 757 -44.07 32.01 -10.73
N LYS A 758 -43.76 32.14 -9.44
CA LYS A 758 -43.47 33.42 -8.80
C LYS A 758 -42.26 34.13 -9.41
N ILE A 759 -41.19 33.41 -9.73
CA ILE A 759 -40.01 34.03 -10.38
C ILE A 759 -40.18 34.25 -11.88
N GLY A 760 -41.30 33.83 -12.47
CA GLY A 760 -41.66 34.06 -13.87
C GLY A 760 -41.09 33.04 -14.86
N LEU A 761 -40.68 31.85 -14.42
CA LEU A 761 -40.14 30.81 -15.31
C LEU A 761 -41.18 29.80 -15.81
N GLY A 762 -42.38 29.78 -15.22
CA GLY A 762 -43.46 28.86 -15.59
C GLY A 762 -42.97 27.42 -15.45
N ASP A 763 -43.10 26.61 -16.50
CA ASP A 763 -42.71 25.19 -16.51
C ASP A 763 -41.18 24.95 -16.60
N ASN A 764 -40.35 26.00 -16.68
CA ASN A 764 -38.89 25.86 -16.81
C ASN A 764 -38.20 25.72 -15.44
N TRP A 765 -38.44 24.59 -14.78
CA TRP A 765 -37.84 24.26 -13.49
C TRP A 765 -37.58 22.77 -13.33
N LEU A 766 -36.76 22.44 -12.34
CA LEU A 766 -36.39 21.09 -11.94
C LEU A 766 -36.34 21.02 -10.41
N LEU A 767 -36.99 20.02 -9.83
CA LEU A 767 -36.88 19.68 -8.41
C LEU A 767 -35.86 18.56 -8.22
N LEU A 768 -34.88 18.80 -7.36
CA LEU A 768 -33.93 17.79 -6.88
C LEU A 768 -34.13 17.55 -5.37
N ILE A 769 -34.61 16.36 -5.03
CA ILE A 769 -34.71 15.88 -3.65
C ILE A 769 -33.45 15.10 -3.30
N LEU A 770 -32.74 15.52 -2.25
CA LEU A 770 -31.53 14.89 -1.73
C LEU A 770 -31.82 14.37 -0.32
N SER A 771 -31.81 13.04 -0.13
CA SER A 771 -32.15 12.44 1.15
C SER A 771 -31.19 11.36 1.61
N ASN A 772 -30.90 11.33 2.92
CA ASN A 772 -30.14 10.26 3.57
C ASN A 772 -30.97 9.01 3.90
N ARG A 773 -32.16 8.88 3.32
CA ARG A 773 -33.10 7.77 3.56
C ARG A 773 -33.31 6.95 2.30
N GLU A 774 -33.82 5.74 2.47
CA GLU A 774 -34.34 4.96 1.35
C GLU A 774 -35.70 5.49 0.93
N SER A 775 -35.96 5.49 -0.37
CA SER A 775 -37.25 5.85 -0.93
C SER A 775 -38.24 4.69 -0.86
N THR A 776 -39.52 5.00 -0.68
CA THR A 776 -40.61 3.99 -0.70
C THR A 776 -41.81 4.47 -1.50
N TYR A 777 -41.62 5.45 -2.38
CA TYR A 777 -42.66 5.89 -3.31
C TYR A 777 -43.07 4.73 -4.23
N THR A 778 -44.35 4.70 -4.60
CA THR A 778 -44.93 3.56 -5.36
C THR A 778 -45.40 3.96 -6.75
N LYS A 779 -45.46 5.26 -7.01
CA LYS A 779 -45.90 5.84 -8.29
C LYS A 779 -44.70 6.35 -9.06
N ASP A 780 -44.91 6.57 -10.35
CA ASP A 780 -43.94 7.28 -11.18
C ASP A 780 -43.71 8.69 -10.62
N LEU A 781 -42.46 9.16 -10.71
CA LEU A 781 -42.11 10.49 -10.24
C LEU A 781 -42.88 11.55 -11.05
N PRO A 782 -43.38 12.62 -10.39
CA PRO A 782 -43.95 13.76 -11.11
C PRO A 782 -42.97 14.29 -12.16
N PRO A 783 -43.44 14.94 -13.24
CA PRO A 783 -42.57 15.59 -14.23
C PRO A 783 -41.52 16.48 -13.55
N ASN A 784 -40.36 16.72 -14.16
CA ASN A 784 -39.35 17.63 -13.61
C ASN A 784 -38.90 17.29 -12.17
N CYS A 785 -39.03 16.03 -11.74
CA CYS A 785 -38.63 15.59 -10.41
C CYS A 785 -37.46 14.61 -10.49
N VAL A 786 -36.47 14.84 -9.63
CA VAL A 786 -35.24 14.07 -9.52
C VAL A 786 -35.00 13.76 -8.05
N ILE A 787 -34.64 12.52 -7.73
CA ILE A 787 -34.40 12.06 -6.37
C ILE A 787 -33.04 11.37 -6.28
N VAL A 788 -32.25 11.76 -5.28
CA VAL A 788 -31.08 11.02 -4.82
C VAL A 788 -31.37 10.58 -3.40
N ASP A 789 -31.49 9.28 -3.22
CA ASP A 789 -31.71 8.66 -1.92
C ASP A 789 -30.45 7.91 -1.45
N ARG A 790 -30.50 7.33 -0.25
CA ARG A 790 -29.34 6.66 0.36
C ARG A 790 -28.72 5.58 -0.53
N ASN A 791 -29.50 4.86 -1.32
CA ASN A 791 -29.02 3.78 -2.20
C ASN A 791 -28.22 4.34 -3.38
N ASN A 792 -28.51 5.58 -3.79
CA ASN A 792 -27.87 6.25 -4.91
C ASN A 792 -26.57 6.98 -4.55
N PHE A 793 -26.20 7.05 -3.26
CA PHE A 793 -25.11 7.91 -2.81
C PHE A 793 -23.77 7.61 -3.48
N ASN A 794 -23.46 6.33 -3.70
CA ASN A 794 -22.23 5.93 -4.37
C ASN A 794 -22.15 6.43 -5.82
N GLU A 795 -23.28 6.45 -6.52
CA GLU A 795 -23.34 6.88 -7.92
C GLU A 795 -23.39 8.40 -8.05
N PHE A 796 -24.13 9.07 -7.16
CA PHE A 796 -24.30 10.51 -7.21
C PHE A 796 -23.13 11.27 -6.58
N TYR A 797 -22.68 10.90 -5.38
CA TYR A 797 -21.56 11.55 -4.70
C TYR A 797 -20.18 10.97 -5.09
N GLY A 798 -20.17 9.83 -5.80
CA GLY A 798 -18.97 9.06 -6.11
C GLY A 798 -18.52 8.21 -4.91
N LYS A 799 -17.99 6.99 -5.17
CA LYS A 799 -17.56 6.03 -4.12
C LYS A 799 -16.57 6.61 -3.11
N THR A 800 -15.79 7.62 -3.49
CA THR A 800 -14.83 8.28 -2.58
C THR A 800 -15.50 9.21 -1.57
N TYR A 801 -16.59 9.86 -1.94
CA TYR A 801 -17.21 10.93 -1.14
C TYR A 801 -18.59 10.52 -0.58
N SER A 802 -19.19 9.46 -1.10
CA SER A 802 -20.48 8.92 -0.67
C SER A 802 -20.51 8.57 0.81
N SER A 803 -19.43 8.02 1.36
CA SER A 803 -19.35 7.71 2.79
C SER A 803 -19.35 8.98 3.65
N ARG A 804 -18.79 10.08 3.14
CA ARG A 804 -18.89 11.38 3.81
C ARG A 804 -20.31 11.87 3.82
N ALA A 805 -21.09 11.68 2.75
CA ALA A 805 -22.54 11.95 2.75
C ALA A 805 -23.31 11.00 3.71
N GLN A 806 -22.90 9.73 3.81
CA GLN A 806 -23.54 8.74 4.68
C GLN A 806 -23.28 9.00 6.17
N PHE A 807 -22.03 9.22 6.57
CA PHE A 807 -21.62 9.48 7.96
C PHE A 807 -21.69 10.96 8.34
N PHE A 808 -21.97 11.83 7.37
CA PHE A 808 -22.26 13.26 7.52
C PHE A 808 -23.19 13.58 8.71
N ALA A 809 -24.09 12.64 8.94
CA ALA A 809 -25.29 12.74 9.73
C ALA A 809 -25.13 12.22 11.17
N ALA A 810 -24.06 11.49 11.47
CA ALA A 810 -24.06 10.59 12.62
C ALA A 810 -23.47 11.21 13.90
N GLN A 811 -22.94 12.43 13.86
CA GLN A 811 -22.46 13.11 15.08
C GLN A 811 -23.60 13.85 15.76
N ASN A 812 -23.99 13.35 16.94
CA ASN A 812 -24.87 14.06 17.85
C ASN A 812 -24.23 15.37 18.30
N LYS A 813 -25.07 16.30 18.77
CA LYS A 813 -24.58 17.50 19.45
C LYS A 813 -23.67 17.09 20.61
N VAL A 814 -22.59 17.83 20.79
CA VAL A 814 -21.65 17.57 21.88
C VAL A 814 -22.24 18.20 23.14
N PRO A 815 -22.52 17.43 24.22
CA PRO A 815 -23.07 17.98 25.45
C PRO A 815 -22.00 18.81 26.15
N ILE A 816 -22.01 20.12 25.94
CA ILE A 816 -20.95 21.08 26.31
C ILE A 816 -20.71 21.19 27.82
N ASN A 817 -21.56 20.57 28.64
CA ASN A 817 -21.41 20.52 30.09
C ASN A 817 -20.78 19.23 30.60
N THR A 818 -20.83 18.13 29.83
CA THR A 818 -20.36 16.81 30.25
C THR A 818 -19.31 16.22 29.32
N ALA A 819 -19.19 16.74 28.10
CA ALA A 819 -18.27 16.24 27.08
C ALA A 819 -16.82 16.31 27.54
N ARG A 820 -16.09 15.22 27.34
CA ARG A 820 -14.67 15.09 27.69
C ARG A 820 -13.80 15.92 26.76
N PHE A 821 -12.53 16.08 27.14
CA PHE A 821 -11.55 16.84 26.37
C PHE A 821 -11.48 16.39 24.90
N CYS A 822 -11.39 15.09 24.64
CA CYS A 822 -11.35 14.53 23.29
C CYS A 822 -12.63 14.84 22.49
N GLU A 823 -13.80 14.78 23.12
CA GLU A 823 -15.10 15.08 22.48
C GLU A 823 -15.24 16.57 22.15
N LEU A 824 -14.73 17.45 23.01
CA LEU A 824 -14.71 18.89 22.77
C LEU A 824 -13.81 19.28 21.60
N ARG A 825 -12.70 18.57 21.41
CA ARG A 825 -11.78 18.82 20.29
C ARG A 825 -12.35 18.48 18.93
N VAL A 826 -13.40 17.65 18.87
CA VAL A 826 -14.15 17.34 17.65
C VAL A 826 -14.96 18.55 17.17
N ILE A 827 -15.27 19.51 18.05
CA ILE A 827 -16.03 20.70 17.70
C ILE A 827 -15.20 21.62 16.78
N TYR A 828 -15.81 22.04 15.68
CA TYR A 828 -15.14 22.85 14.66
C TYR A 828 -14.49 24.08 15.28
N ARG A 829 -13.21 24.32 14.97
CA ARG A 829 -12.42 25.48 15.44
C ARG A 829 -12.28 25.65 16.96
N VAL A 830 -12.77 24.71 17.78
CA VAL A 830 -12.51 24.70 19.23
C VAL A 830 -11.04 24.30 19.44
N GLY A 831 -10.65 23.15 18.92
CA GLY A 831 -9.28 22.66 19.04
C GLY A 831 -8.83 22.50 20.49
N GLU A 832 -7.52 22.29 20.69
CA GLU A 832 -6.95 21.93 21.99
C GLU A 832 -7.10 23.04 23.04
N LYS A 833 -6.76 24.28 22.66
CA LYS A 833 -6.71 25.42 23.60
C LYS A 833 -8.09 25.79 24.14
N ILE A 834 -9.13 25.77 23.31
CA ILE A 834 -10.48 26.13 23.74
C ILE A 834 -11.12 24.96 24.49
N ALA A 835 -10.89 23.71 24.06
CA ALA A 835 -11.33 22.54 24.81
C ALA A 835 -10.76 22.53 26.24
N GLN A 836 -9.46 22.81 26.38
CA GLN A 836 -8.80 22.94 27.68
C GLN A 836 -9.44 24.06 28.52
N ALA A 837 -9.68 25.23 27.94
CA ALA A 837 -10.32 26.34 28.63
C ALA A 837 -11.75 26.01 29.11
N ILE A 838 -12.50 25.21 28.34
CA ILE A 838 -13.84 24.73 28.74
C ILE A 838 -13.72 23.79 29.95
N ILE A 839 -12.79 22.82 29.94
CA ILE A 839 -12.58 21.90 31.07
C ILE A 839 -12.20 22.68 32.34
N GLU A 840 -11.20 23.57 32.23
CA GLU A 840 -10.75 24.42 33.34
C GLU A 840 -11.87 25.29 33.90
N ASP A 841 -12.70 25.88 33.04
CA ASP A 841 -13.83 26.70 33.45
C ASP A 841 -14.92 25.88 34.15
N ARG A 842 -15.21 24.65 33.71
CA ARG A 842 -16.15 23.75 34.39
C ARG A 842 -15.65 23.36 35.78
N ASP A 843 -14.37 23.01 35.90
CA ASP A 843 -13.75 22.59 37.15
C ASP A 843 -13.71 23.73 38.17
N ASN A 844 -13.41 24.95 37.71
CA ASN A 844 -13.30 26.13 38.57
C ASN A 844 -14.65 26.73 38.97
N ASN A 845 -15.58 26.89 38.03
CA ASN A 845 -16.84 27.60 38.29
C ASN A 845 -17.97 26.70 38.82
N LYS A 846 -17.83 25.37 38.76
CA LYS A 846 -18.80 24.34 39.24
C LYS A 846 -20.26 24.56 38.82
N ARG A 847 -20.51 25.38 37.80
CA ARG A 847 -21.84 25.65 37.23
C ARG A 847 -21.84 25.37 35.73
N LYS A 848 -22.93 24.76 35.28
CA LYS A 848 -23.19 24.47 33.87
C LYS A 848 -23.34 25.76 33.06
N TYR A 849 -22.97 25.70 31.78
CA TYR A 849 -23.42 26.67 30.78
C TYR A 849 -24.91 26.48 30.55
N ILE A 850 -25.64 27.58 30.38
CA ILE A 850 -27.11 27.56 30.27
C ILE A 850 -27.56 27.74 28.82
N ASP A 851 -26.82 28.55 28.05
CA ASP A 851 -27.12 28.89 26.67
C ASP A 851 -25.86 29.38 25.91
N ASP A 852 -26.04 29.67 24.62
CA ASP A 852 -25.02 30.18 23.70
C ASP A 852 -24.33 31.44 24.22
N ASP A 853 -25.10 32.35 24.83
CA ASP A 853 -24.61 33.62 25.33
C ASP A 853 -23.74 33.43 26.59
N ASP A 854 -24.15 32.57 27.52
CA ASP A 854 -23.39 32.25 28.73
C ASP A 854 -22.06 31.58 28.39
N LEU A 855 -22.07 30.63 27.44
CA LEU A 855 -20.85 30.00 26.93
C LEU A 855 -19.92 31.03 26.31
N CYS A 856 -20.41 31.86 25.39
CA CYS A 856 -19.58 32.85 24.71
C CYS A 856 -19.05 33.94 25.65
N LYS A 857 -19.76 34.26 26.75
CA LYS A 857 -19.29 35.19 27.78
C LYS A 857 -18.13 34.61 28.60
N ARG A 858 -18.23 33.34 28.99
CA ARG A 858 -17.20 32.65 29.80
C ARG A 858 -16.00 32.23 28.95
N ILE A 859 -16.26 31.66 27.78
CA ILE A 859 -15.26 31.20 26.83
C ILE A 859 -15.25 32.16 25.64
N LYS A 860 -14.65 33.35 25.84
CA LYS A 860 -14.65 34.45 24.85
C LYS A 860 -14.15 34.07 23.45
N LYS A 861 -13.31 33.04 23.35
CA LYS A 861 -12.74 32.56 22.09
C LYS A 861 -13.55 31.44 21.43
N PHE A 862 -14.69 31.04 22.00
CA PHE A 862 -15.51 29.99 21.43
C PHE A 862 -16.01 30.40 20.03
N PRO A 863 -15.85 29.53 19.01
CA PRO A 863 -16.26 29.85 17.65
C PRO A 863 -17.79 29.88 17.53
N ARG A 864 -18.37 31.05 17.24
CA ARG A 864 -19.83 31.22 17.08
C ARG A 864 -20.45 30.29 16.04
N ILE A 865 -19.71 29.99 14.97
CA ILE A 865 -20.17 29.08 13.91
C ILE A 865 -20.41 27.64 14.43
N SER A 866 -19.85 27.31 15.60
CA SER A 866 -19.91 25.97 16.18
C SER A 866 -20.96 25.84 17.28
N LEU A 867 -21.74 26.88 17.57
CA LEU A 867 -22.82 26.83 18.57
C LEU A 867 -23.93 25.84 18.18
N GLY A 868 -24.22 25.70 16.88
CA GLY A 868 -25.16 24.69 16.40
C GLY A 868 -24.72 23.24 16.66
N CYS A 869 -23.44 23.02 16.99
CA CYS A 869 -22.83 21.71 17.16
C CYS A 869 -22.90 21.18 18.61
N ILE A 870 -23.43 21.98 19.54
CA ILE A 870 -23.43 21.68 20.96
C ILE A 870 -24.84 21.68 21.54
N GLU A 871 -24.97 21.01 22.70
CA GLU A 871 -26.15 21.05 23.57
C GLU A 871 -25.73 21.27 25.02
N TYR A 872 -26.65 21.79 25.84
CA TYR A 872 -26.39 22.26 27.20
C TYR A 872 -26.83 21.25 28.27
#